data_AF-A0AAW0KTR4-F1
#
_entry.id   AF-A0AAW0KTR4-F1
#
_cell.length_a   1.000
_cell.length_b   1.000
_cell.length_c   1.000
_cell.angle_alpha   90.00
_cell.angle_beta   90.00
_cell.angle_gamma   90.00
#
_symmetry.space_group_name_H-M   'P 1'
#
loop_
_entity.id
_entity.type
_entity.pdbx_description
1 polymer ?
#
loop_
_entity_poly.entity_id
_entity_poly.type
_entity_poly.pdbx_seq_one_letter_code
_entity_poly.pdbx_strand_id
1 'polypeptide(L)'
;MGTNSNMSNGGSYITIVIILFCSLLHLVDIQAAPQFNFSDFNLTRDQNWLVFMGDGATIDYRALQITPDTVNDAFSLRNKSGRIMYKQPFNMWLSDDKQASFNSFFIINMKSINESNPGEGLAFLIAPDLSIPDASYGQWLGLTNAINDGKQTNRIMAIEFDTEKQDYDPNDNHIGLNINSVNSTATVSLDDYNIELSSKEGTSYSVWVQYNGTSKVMEVYMVKDGQPKPEKPLLNETINLSQYVNKKSYFGFAASTGDPQVELNCVLKWSLEIDDLQKKSNLLWLKIGAGIGAGVGVPLVTLLILCGVLYLNKRKRRGRGGDEESKVLGTQLRWLPGMPREFKYKDLKKATNNFHESMMLGQGGFGVVYKGILQDKDHKSSTEIAVKKFSRDSVQSKDDFLAELTIIHRLRHKHLVRLVVPGTMGYVAPECFHTGRATPESDVYGFGAVVLEVVCSRSPGISINHHQRPYSLVDWVWMLHREGSIEEAIDENLGNDYVVDEAERLLLLGLACSHPIASERPQTQDICQIIAGTMPVPNVPPFKPAFTWPSMVTAFSSTDTATPPNFSFDNFSQAEDKDSFQFLGGGATIDNASLQITPDTTENVPNLLNRFGRIMYIHPFNMWLSDEIQASFNSNFVINIFRKTTWNAGEGLAFLIAPDLSIPGASNGQWLGLTNASNDGNQTNQIVAIEFDTEKQDYDPNDNHIGLNINSVNSTATVSLDDYNIELSPEVPTNYRVWVHYNGTSKVMEVYMVQDGQPKPEKPLLSKTINLKEHVNKQSYFGFAASTGDPQVELNCVLKWSLEIDDLQKKSDLLWLKIGAGVGVPLVTLLILCGVLYLNKRKRRGRGGDEESKVLGTQLRWLPGMPREFKYKDLKKATNNFHESMMLGQGGFGVVYKGILQDRIINLVLK
;
A
#
# COMPACT_ATOMS: atom_id res chain seq x y z
N MET A 1 47.89 2.15 55.11
CA MET A 1 47.10 1.15 54.36
C MET A 1 45.64 1.55 54.46
N GLY A 2 44.97 1.84 53.35
CA GLY A 2 43.56 2.20 53.33
C GLY A 2 42.95 1.88 51.96
N THR A 3 41.87 1.10 51.96
CA THR A 3 41.19 0.55 50.79
C THR A 3 39.79 1.15 50.60
N ASN A 4 39.41 1.26 49.32
CA ASN A 4 38.17 1.79 48.76
C ASN A 4 36.92 0.94 49.02
N SER A 5 35.75 1.59 49.01
CA SER A 5 34.49 1.02 48.48
C SER A 5 33.50 2.14 48.12
N ASN A 6 33.05 2.19 46.86
CA ASN A 6 31.89 2.97 46.41
C ASN A 6 31.26 2.28 45.20
N MET A 7 30.03 1.78 45.33
CA MET A 7 29.15 1.42 44.20
C MET A 7 27.67 1.46 44.61
N SER A 8 26.82 1.73 43.61
CA SER A 8 25.35 1.57 43.51
C SER A 8 24.46 2.81 43.79
N ASN A 9 24.09 3.53 42.73
CA ASN A 9 22.85 4.31 42.64
C ASN A 9 22.35 4.55 41.19
N GLY A 10 22.79 3.72 40.22
CA GLY A 10 22.43 3.87 38.80
C GLY A 10 21.22 3.06 38.33
N GLY A 11 20.74 2.08 39.10
CA GLY A 11 19.72 1.12 38.65
C GLY A 11 18.27 1.62 38.69
N SER A 12 17.89 2.44 39.68
CA SER A 12 16.47 2.72 39.94
C SER A 12 15.82 3.74 38.99
N TYR A 13 16.59 4.58 38.30
CA TYR A 13 16.06 5.57 37.36
C TYR A 13 15.72 4.97 36.00
N ILE A 14 16.43 3.91 35.58
CA ILE A 14 16.22 3.25 34.29
C ILE A 14 14.95 2.39 34.34
N THR A 15 14.68 1.71 35.46
CA THR A 15 13.49 0.88 35.62
C THR A 15 12.20 1.71 35.70
N ILE A 16 12.23 2.89 36.35
CA ILE A 16 11.06 3.79 36.43
C ILE A 16 10.75 4.42 35.06
N VAL A 17 11.77 4.75 34.27
CA VAL A 17 11.59 5.27 32.90
C VAL A 17 11.06 4.17 31.98
N ILE A 18 11.53 2.93 32.09
CA ILE A 18 11.01 1.79 31.30
C ILE A 18 9.56 1.47 31.66
N ILE A 19 9.16 1.53 32.94
CA ILE A 19 7.76 1.31 33.35
C ILE A 19 6.83 2.44 32.89
N LEU A 20 7.29 3.70 32.92
CA LEU A 20 6.57 4.85 32.35
C LEU A 20 6.51 4.81 30.80
N PHE A 21 7.53 4.24 30.15
CA PHE A 21 7.57 4.05 28.70
C PHE A 21 6.66 2.89 28.25
N CYS A 22 6.62 1.78 28.99
CA CYS A 22 5.72 0.65 28.74
C CYS A 22 4.24 0.99 29.02
N SER A 23 3.96 1.97 29.89
CA SER A 23 2.59 2.45 30.14
C SER A 23 2.13 3.56 29.18
N LEU A 24 3.03 4.22 28.48
CA LEU A 24 2.70 5.13 27.36
C LEU A 24 2.57 4.42 25.99
N LEU A 25 3.13 3.21 25.84
CA LEU A 25 3.07 2.43 24.58
C LEU A 25 1.74 1.72 24.32
N HIS A 26 0.72 1.88 25.18
CA HIS A 26 -0.64 1.34 24.94
C HIS A 26 -1.67 2.38 24.47
N LEU A 27 -1.22 3.56 24.03
CA LEU A 27 -2.10 4.59 23.49
C LEU A 27 -1.61 4.99 22.09
N VAL A 28 -2.11 4.30 21.08
CA VAL A 28 -2.70 4.80 19.82
C VAL A 28 -2.85 3.57 18.93
N ASP A 29 -3.98 2.90 19.06
CA ASP A 29 -4.47 1.97 18.04
C ASP A 29 -5.48 2.75 17.20
N ILE A 30 -5.04 3.27 16.05
CA ILE A 30 -5.96 3.78 15.01
C ILE A 30 -6.16 2.60 14.06
N GLN A 31 -7.20 1.83 14.35
CA GLN A 31 -7.64 0.72 13.52
C GLN A 31 -8.47 1.28 12.36
N ALA A 32 -8.22 0.77 11.14
CA ALA A 32 -8.92 1.17 9.92
C ALA A 32 -10.41 0.78 9.96
N ALA A 33 -11.26 1.52 9.25
CA ALA A 33 -12.68 1.22 9.07
C ALA A 33 -12.86 -0.19 8.46
N PRO A 34 -13.85 -0.98 8.93
CA PRO A 34 -14.27 -2.20 8.25
C PRO A 34 -14.56 -1.92 6.77
N GLN A 35 -13.97 -2.73 5.89
CA GLN A 35 -14.16 -2.60 4.44
C GLN A 35 -14.15 -3.96 3.73
N PHE A 36 -14.91 -4.09 2.65
CA PHE A 36 -14.78 -5.17 1.68
C PHE A 36 -14.93 -4.65 0.24
N ASN A 37 -14.44 -5.43 -0.72
CA ASN A 37 -14.50 -5.10 -2.15
C ASN A 37 -14.60 -6.38 -2.98
N PHE A 38 -15.77 -6.63 -3.56
CA PHE A 38 -16.05 -7.66 -4.55
C PHE A 38 -15.97 -7.03 -5.94
N SER A 39 -14.84 -7.22 -6.64
CA SER A 39 -14.65 -6.72 -8.02
C SER A 39 -15.49 -7.47 -9.06
N ASP A 40 -15.89 -8.68 -8.71
CA ASP A 40 -16.73 -9.62 -9.45
C ASP A 40 -17.31 -10.61 -8.42
N PHE A 41 -18.15 -11.53 -8.86
CA PHE A 41 -18.72 -12.56 -7.97
C PHE A 41 -18.36 -13.98 -8.43
N ASN A 42 -18.14 -14.89 -7.49
CA ASN A 42 -17.96 -16.31 -7.77
C ASN A 42 -18.67 -17.11 -6.66
N LEU A 43 -19.55 -18.04 -7.05
CA LEU A 43 -20.41 -18.75 -6.09
C LEU A 43 -19.59 -19.48 -5.02
N THR A 44 -18.56 -20.23 -5.43
CA THR A 44 -17.71 -21.02 -4.53
C THR A 44 -16.88 -20.14 -3.61
N ARG A 45 -16.31 -19.06 -4.16
CA ARG A 45 -15.49 -18.09 -3.41
C ARG A 45 -16.35 -17.31 -2.41
N ASP A 46 -17.45 -16.71 -2.89
CA ASP A 46 -18.15 -15.64 -2.18
C ASP A 46 -19.30 -16.11 -1.30
N GLN A 47 -19.77 -17.36 -1.45
CA GLN A 47 -20.77 -17.96 -0.57
C GLN A 47 -20.37 -17.97 0.91
N ASN A 48 -19.07 -17.86 1.21
CA ASN A 48 -18.58 -17.78 2.58
C ASN A 48 -18.87 -16.43 3.23
N TRP A 49 -19.04 -15.36 2.47
CA TRP A 49 -19.33 -14.01 2.97
C TRP A 49 -20.75 -13.52 2.67
N LEU A 50 -21.45 -14.17 1.74
CA LEU A 50 -22.80 -13.79 1.32
C LEU A 50 -23.85 -14.82 1.75
N VAL A 51 -25.07 -14.35 1.99
CA VAL A 51 -26.26 -15.18 2.24
C VAL A 51 -27.27 -14.91 1.14
N PHE A 52 -27.71 -15.98 0.50
CA PHE A 52 -28.71 -15.96 -0.57
C PHE A 52 -30.05 -16.41 0.00
N MET A 53 -31.09 -15.61 -0.21
CA MET A 53 -32.43 -15.87 0.26
C MET A 53 -33.44 -15.58 -0.85
N GLY A 54 -34.54 -16.33 -0.85
CA GLY A 54 -35.61 -16.18 -1.84
C GLY A 54 -35.43 -17.05 -3.06
N ASP A 55 -36.32 -16.87 -4.04
CA ASP A 55 -36.49 -17.80 -5.14
C ASP A 55 -35.46 -17.54 -6.24
N GLY A 56 -34.36 -18.29 -6.22
CA GLY A 56 -33.32 -18.28 -7.27
C GLY A 56 -32.29 -17.16 -7.17
N ALA A 57 -32.17 -16.52 -6.00
CA ALA A 57 -31.03 -15.68 -5.68
C ALA A 57 -29.74 -16.52 -5.69
N THR A 58 -28.77 -16.16 -6.53
CA THR A 58 -27.53 -16.93 -6.71
C THR A 58 -26.39 -16.05 -7.22
N ILE A 59 -25.23 -16.64 -7.46
CA ILE A 59 -24.17 -16.05 -8.29
C ILE A 59 -24.15 -16.79 -9.62
N ASP A 60 -24.28 -16.06 -10.71
CA ASP A 60 -24.13 -16.59 -12.06
C ASP A 60 -23.50 -15.53 -12.97
N TYR A 61 -22.73 -15.96 -13.99
CA TYR A 61 -21.99 -15.08 -14.92
C TYR A 61 -21.15 -13.99 -14.23
N ARG A 62 -20.57 -14.34 -13.08
CA ARG A 62 -19.78 -13.44 -12.23
C ARG A 62 -20.54 -12.23 -11.65
N ALA A 63 -21.86 -12.33 -11.58
CA ALA A 63 -22.75 -11.32 -11.02
C ALA A 63 -23.61 -11.91 -9.90
N LEU A 64 -24.03 -11.08 -8.95
CA LEU A 64 -25.12 -11.44 -8.06
C LEU A 64 -26.42 -11.39 -8.85
N GLN A 65 -27.09 -12.52 -8.99
CA GLN A 65 -28.44 -12.62 -9.53
C GLN A 65 -29.40 -12.52 -8.35
N ILE A 66 -30.00 -11.34 -8.12
CA ILE A 66 -30.86 -11.14 -6.96
C ILE A 66 -32.19 -11.87 -7.14
N THR A 67 -32.72 -11.89 -8.36
CA THR A 67 -33.80 -12.77 -8.84
C THR A 67 -33.22 -13.75 -9.89
N PRO A 68 -33.93 -14.83 -10.27
CA PRO A 68 -33.41 -15.81 -11.22
C PRO A 68 -32.95 -15.15 -12.53
N ASP A 69 -31.84 -15.65 -13.08
CA ASP A 69 -31.36 -15.20 -14.39
C ASP A 69 -32.41 -15.49 -15.46
N THR A 70 -32.66 -14.48 -16.29
CA THR A 70 -33.64 -14.48 -17.36
C THR A 70 -33.24 -15.35 -18.56
N VAL A 71 -31.99 -15.80 -18.64
CA VAL A 71 -31.50 -16.74 -19.67
C VAL A 71 -31.74 -18.20 -19.28
N ASN A 72 -32.11 -18.47 -18.01
CA ASN A 72 -32.27 -19.82 -17.50
C ASN A 72 -33.75 -20.26 -17.50
N ASP A 73 -34.14 -21.10 -18.47
CA ASP A 73 -35.49 -21.65 -18.61
C ASP A 73 -35.91 -22.61 -17.47
N ALA A 74 -35.01 -22.92 -16.53
CA ALA A 74 -35.29 -23.83 -15.42
C ALA A 74 -36.27 -23.27 -14.37
N PHE A 75 -36.49 -21.95 -14.35
CA PHE A 75 -37.30 -21.28 -13.32
C PHE A 75 -38.39 -20.39 -13.91
N SER A 76 -39.56 -20.36 -13.27
CA SER A 76 -40.55 -19.33 -13.54
C SER A 76 -39.97 -17.96 -13.15
N LEU A 77 -39.91 -17.02 -14.08
CA LEU A 77 -39.43 -15.67 -13.81
C LEU A 77 -40.49 -14.78 -13.14
N ARG A 78 -41.75 -15.25 -13.06
CA ARG A 78 -42.87 -14.49 -12.50
C ARG A 78 -42.91 -14.56 -10.98
N ASN A 79 -43.28 -13.44 -10.35
CA ASN A 79 -43.49 -13.32 -8.91
C ASN A 79 -42.30 -13.87 -8.10
N LYS A 80 -41.09 -13.43 -8.45
CA LYS A 80 -39.86 -13.79 -7.74
C LYS A 80 -39.40 -12.67 -6.84
N SER A 81 -38.73 -13.05 -5.76
CA SER A 81 -38.12 -12.12 -4.81
C SER A 81 -36.88 -12.77 -4.23
N GLY A 82 -35.85 -11.97 -4.04
CA GLY A 82 -34.61 -12.45 -3.46
C GLY A 82 -33.88 -11.38 -2.67
N ARG A 83 -33.01 -11.85 -1.78
CA ARG A 83 -32.06 -11.03 -1.02
C ARG A 83 -30.69 -11.68 -1.05
N ILE A 84 -29.66 -10.88 -1.30
CA ILE A 84 -28.27 -11.29 -1.14
C ILE A 84 -27.60 -10.35 -0.14
N MET A 85 -27.23 -10.88 1.02
CA MET A 85 -26.80 -10.11 2.19
C MET A 85 -25.37 -10.46 2.58
N TYR A 86 -24.57 -9.47 2.97
CA TYR A 86 -23.27 -9.72 3.59
C TYR A 86 -23.46 -10.30 4.99
N LYS A 87 -22.80 -11.43 5.27
CA LYS A 87 -23.01 -12.26 6.48
C LYS A 87 -22.73 -11.54 7.79
N GLN A 88 -21.81 -10.58 7.79
CA GLN A 88 -21.37 -9.93 9.02
C GLN A 88 -22.15 -8.62 9.25
N PRO A 89 -22.75 -8.41 10.43
CA PRO A 89 -23.43 -7.17 10.76
C PRO A 89 -22.44 -6.07 11.20
N PHE A 90 -22.85 -4.83 11.00
CA PHE A 90 -22.12 -3.63 11.41
C PHE A 90 -22.89 -2.84 12.47
N ASN A 91 -22.17 -2.08 13.31
CA ASN A 91 -22.84 -1.20 14.26
C ASN A 91 -23.14 0.13 13.61
N MET A 92 -24.42 0.41 13.35
CA MET A 92 -24.86 1.61 12.65
C MET A 92 -24.84 2.85 13.53
N TRP A 93 -25.01 2.70 14.85
CA TRP A 93 -25.05 3.82 15.79
C TRP A 93 -24.77 3.42 17.24
N LEU A 94 -24.35 4.39 18.06
CA LEU A 94 -24.24 4.28 19.52
C LEU A 94 -25.22 5.20 20.25
N SER A 95 -25.55 6.34 19.64
CA SER A 95 -26.55 7.32 20.07
C SER A 95 -26.99 8.14 18.85
N ASP A 96 -28.03 8.97 18.99
CA ASP A 96 -28.51 9.85 17.90
C ASP A 96 -27.42 10.77 17.34
N ASP A 97 -26.46 11.17 18.17
CA ASP A 97 -25.33 12.04 17.79
C ASP A 97 -24.08 11.26 17.35
N LYS A 98 -24.10 9.92 17.43
CA LYS A 98 -22.95 9.08 17.11
C LYS A 98 -23.38 7.89 16.26
N GLN A 99 -23.35 8.10 14.95
CA GLN A 99 -23.72 7.15 13.92
C GLN A 99 -22.52 6.85 13.01
N ALA A 100 -22.51 5.68 12.39
CA ALA A 100 -21.45 5.26 11.49
C ALA A 100 -21.64 5.97 10.16
N SER A 101 -20.57 6.55 9.63
CA SER A 101 -20.52 6.97 8.23
C SER A 101 -20.18 5.77 7.37
N PHE A 102 -20.72 5.72 6.15
CA PHE A 102 -20.36 4.66 5.20
C PHE A 102 -20.37 5.16 3.76
N ASN A 103 -19.63 4.45 2.91
CA ASN A 103 -19.58 4.64 1.47
C ASN A 103 -19.70 3.27 0.80
N SER A 104 -20.79 3.07 0.05
CA SER A 104 -21.03 1.88 -0.74
C SER A 104 -20.92 2.23 -2.22
N PHE A 105 -20.19 1.41 -2.97
CA PHE A 105 -20.11 1.51 -4.43
C PHE A 105 -20.44 0.17 -5.06
N PHE A 106 -21.32 0.18 -6.06
CA PHE A 106 -21.70 -1.03 -6.78
C PHE A 106 -22.06 -0.72 -8.24
N ILE A 107 -21.99 -1.74 -9.09
CA ILE A 107 -22.43 -1.66 -10.48
C ILE A 107 -23.64 -2.54 -10.64
N ILE A 108 -24.75 -1.98 -11.13
CA ILE A 108 -25.98 -2.73 -11.43
C ILE A 108 -26.16 -2.87 -12.94
N ASN A 109 -26.80 -3.96 -13.35
CA ASN A 109 -27.30 -4.14 -14.71
C ASN A 109 -28.71 -4.74 -14.62
N MET A 110 -29.67 -3.98 -15.12
CA MET A 110 -31.07 -4.39 -15.19
C MET A 110 -31.49 -4.44 -16.66
N LYS A 111 -32.21 -5.50 -17.04
CA LYS A 111 -32.51 -5.77 -18.44
C LYS A 111 -33.91 -6.36 -18.62
N SER A 112 -34.71 -5.68 -19.42
CA SER A 112 -35.99 -6.18 -19.90
C SER A 112 -35.81 -7.32 -20.92
N ILE A 113 -36.61 -8.39 -20.80
CA ILE A 113 -36.49 -9.60 -21.62
C ILE A 113 -37.66 -9.89 -22.57
N ASN A 114 -38.82 -9.24 -22.36
CA ASN A 114 -40.04 -9.51 -23.14
C ASN A 114 -40.57 -8.23 -23.84
N GLU A 115 -41.69 -8.36 -24.55
CA GLU A 115 -42.46 -7.20 -25.04
C GLU A 115 -43.26 -6.50 -23.92
N SER A 116 -43.37 -7.12 -22.75
CA SER A 116 -43.96 -6.52 -21.54
C SER A 116 -43.00 -5.51 -20.91
N ASN A 117 -43.56 -4.55 -20.16
CA ASN A 117 -42.77 -3.60 -19.38
C ASN A 117 -41.85 -4.35 -18.39
N PRO A 118 -40.62 -3.86 -18.15
CA PRO A 118 -39.76 -4.38 -17.10
C PRO A 118 -40.43 -4.26 -15.73
N GLY A 119 -40.00 -5.08 -14.78
CA GLY A 119 -40.46 -4.96 -13.41
C GLY A 119 -39.92 -6.06 -12.50
N GLU A 120 -39.69 -5.77 -11.22
CA GLU A 120 -40.22 -4.61 -10.48
C GLU A 120 -39.12 -3.72 -9.89
N GLY A 121 -37.86 -4.14 -9.94
CA GLY A 121 -36.73 -3.33 -9.52
C GLY A 121 -35.75 -4.04 -8.59
N LEU A 122 -34.74 -3.27 -8.18
CA LEU A 122 -33.64 -3.67 -7.31
C LEU A 122 -33.46 -2.63 -6.19
N ALA A 123 -32.98 -3.03 -5.02
CA ALA A 123 -32.73 -2.12 -3.91
C ALA A 123 -31.42 -2.44 -3.17
N PHE A 124 -30.64 -1.41 -2.84
CA PHE A 124 -29.55 -1.50 -1.86
C PHE A 124 -30.14 -1.41 -0.45
N LEU A 125 -29.90 -2.41 0.40
CA LEU A 125 -30.67 -2.65 1.62
C LEU A 125 -29.79 -2.63 2.88
N ILE A 126 -30.28 -1.92 3.91
CA ILE A 126 -29.85 -2.05 5.31
C ILE A 126 -30.97 -2.74 6.09
N ALA A 127 -30.70 -3.92 6.64
CA ALA A 127 -31.70 -4.77 7.30
C ALA A 127 -31.32 -5.16 8.73
N PRO A 128 -32.30 -5.48 9.60
CA PRO A 128 -32.03 -5.92 10.97
C PRO A 128 -31.47 -7.35 11.06
N ASP A 129 -31.72 -8.16 10.04
CA ASP A 129 -31.34 -9.56 9.91
C ASP A 129 -31.14 -9.94 8.44
N LEU A 130 -30.85 -11.22 8.20
CA LEU A 130 -30.52 -11.77 6.89
C LEU A 130 -31.75 -12.34 6.15
N SER A 131 -32.94 -12.30 6.78
CA SER A 131 -34.14 -12.96 6.25
C SER A 131 -34.80 -12.15 5.13
N ILE A 132 -35.65 -12.81 4.34
CA ILE A 132 -36.54 -12.20 3.36
C ILE A 132 -38.01 -12.35 3.82
N PRO A 133 -38.88 -11.34 3.68
CA PRO A 133 -40.30 -11.50 3.98
C PRO A 133 -40.99 -12.46 3.02
N ASP A 134 -41.91 -13.27 3.52
CA ASP A 134 -42.74 -14.14 2.68
C ASP A 134 -43.59 -13.32 1.70
N ALA A 135 -43.78 -13.83 0.49
CA ALA A 135 -44.58 -13.20 -0.57
C ALA A 135 -44.20 -11.72 -0.82
N SER A 136 -42.89 -11.44 -0.85
CA SER A 136 -42.30 -10.12 -1.08
C SER A 136 -41.94 -9.85 -2.55
N TYR A 137 -42.50 -10.62 -3.48
CA TYR A 137 -42.35 -10.39 -4.92
C TYR A 137 -43.24 -9.24 -5.42
N GLY A 138 -43.13 -8.88 -6.70
CA GLY A 138 -43.89 -7.77 -7.27
C GLY A 138 -43.45 -6.42 -6.67
N GLN A 139 -44.41 -5.50 -6.53
CA GLN A 139 -44.28 -4.19 -5.89
C GLN A 139 -43.60 -4.15 -4.51
N TRP A 140 -43.40 -5.30 -3.84
CA TRP A 140 -42.81 -5.38 -2.52
C TRP A 140 -41.26 -5.43 -2.51
N LEU A 141 -40.62 -5.55 -3.68
CA LEU A 141 -39.15 -5.45 -3.90
C LEU A 141 -38.26 -6.40 -3.09
N GLY A 142 -38.82 -7.46 -2.52
CA GLY A 142 -38.13 -8.26 -1.50
C GLY A 142 -37.91 -7.49 -0.19
N LEU A 143 -38.47 -6.29 -0.01
CA LEU A 143 -38.29 -5.40 1.15
C LEU A 143 -39.33 -5.66 2.25
N THR A 144 -40.60 -5.71 1.87
CA THR A 144 -41.76 -5.88 2.76
C THR A 144 -42.74 -6.88 2.15
N ASN A 145 -43.98 -6.91 2.63
CA ASN A 145 -45.09 -7.59 2.00
C ASN A 145 -46.41 -6.92 2.42
N ALA A 146 -47.53 -7.41 1.89
CA ALA A 146 -48.87 -6.88 2.18
C ALA A 146 -49.24 -6.81 3.67
N ILE A 147 -48.57 -7.58 4.53
CA ILE A 147 -48.86 -7.64 5.98
C ILE A 147 -47.99 -6.67 6.75
N ASN A 148 -46.72 -6.48 6.38
CA ASN A 148 -45.76 -5.74 7.19
C ASN A 148 -45.34 -4.39 6.60
N ASP A 149 -45.75 -4.04 5.39
CA ASP A 149 -45.40 -2.74 4.81
C ASP A 149 -45.81 -1.56 5.71
N GLY A 150 -44.91 -0.58 5.85
CA GLY A 150 -45.09 0.59 6.72
C GLY A 150 -44.92 0.34 8.22
N LYS A 151 -44.70 -0.91 8.67
CA LYS A 151 -44.51 -1.19 10.10
C LYS A 151 -43.10 -0.83 10.55
N GLN A 152 -43.01 0.00 11.61
CA GLN A 152 -41.74 0.37 12.25
C GLN A 152 -40.94 -0.83 12.79
N THR A 153 -41.57 -1.98 12.96
CA THR A 153 -40.91 -3.23 13.36
C THR A 153 -40.01 -3.81 12.28
N ASN A 154 -40.16 -3.39 11.01
CA ASN A 154 -39.33 -3.89 9.90
C ASN A 154 -37.87 -3.49 10.06
N ARG A 155 -37.61 -2.30 10.62
CA ARG A 155 -36.27 -1.77 10.89
C ARG A 155 -35.34 -1.77 9.66
N ILE A 156 -35.90 -1.56 8.48
CA ILE A 156 -35.18 -1.51 7.20
C ILE A 156 -35.06 -0.09 6.66
N MET A 157 -34.00 0.14 5.92
CA MET A 157 -33.86 1.28 5.01
C MET A 157 -33.27 0.78 3.70
N ALA A 158 -33.77 1.28 2.57
CA ALA A 158 -33.26 0.90 1.26
C ALA A 158 -33.20 2.10 0.30
N ILE A 159 -32.31 1.99 -0.67
CA ILE A 159 -32.33 2.82 -1.89
C ILE A 159 -32.84 1.93 -3.01
N GLU A 160 -34.06 2.17 -3.49
CA GLU A 160 -34.64 1.45 -4.62
C GLU A 160 -34.23 2.05 -5.97
N PHE A 161 -34.20 1.17 -6.97
CA PHE A 161 -34.08 1.42 -8.40
C PHE A 161 -35.30 0.75 -9.01
N ASP A 162 -36.35 1.55 -9.20
CA ASP A 162 -37.69 1.08 -9.50
C ASP A 162 -37.99 1.22 -10.99
N THR A 163 -38.53 0.16 -11.57
CA THR A 163 -38.76 -0.03 -13.01
C THR A 163 -40.23 -0.24 -13.37
N GLU A 164 -41.13 -0.23 -12.39
CA GLU A 164 -42.57 -0.39 -12.64
C GLU A 164 -43.36 0.57 -11.75
N LYS A 165 -44.26 1.34 -12.37
CA LYS A 165 -45.02 2.36 -11.66
C LYS A 165 -46.21 1.77 -10.89
N GLN A 166 -46.24 1.89 -9.57
CA GLN A 166 -47.46 1.73 -8.77
C GLN A 166 -48.15 3.09 -8.48
N ASP A 167 -49.22 3.07 -7.68
CA ASP A 167 -50.05 4.27 -7.42
C ASP A 167 -49.30 5.36 -6.62
N TYR A 168 -48.26 4.98 -5.87
CA TYR A 168 -47.46 5.89 -5.05
C TYR A 168 -46.19 6.38 -5.76
N ASP A 169 -45.85 5.83 -6.94
CA ASP A 169 -44.62 6.14 -7.65
C ASP A 169 -44.74 7.32 -8.61
N PRO A 170 -43.66 8.11 -8.76
CA PRO A 170 -43.65 9.24 -9.69
C PRO A 170 -43.76 8.80 -11.16
N ASN A 171 -43.04 7.75 -11.53
CA ASN A 171 -43.01 7.13 -12.86
C ASN A 171 -42.56 5.65 -12.71
N ASP A 172 -42.24 4.99 -13.82
CA ASP A 172 -41.72 3.61 -13.92
C ASP A 172 -40.18 3.58 -14.07
N ASN A 173 -39.49 4.64 -13.64
CA ASN A 173 -38.05 4.80 -13.79
C ASN A 173 -37.53 5.86 -12.80
N HIS A 174 -37.43 5.48 -11.53
CA HIS A 174 -36.97 6.36 -10.45
C HIS A 174 -36.02 5.66 -9.48
N ILE A 175 -35.33 6.48 -8.70
CA ILE A 175 -34.71 6.04 -7.44
C ILE A 175 -35.53 6.56 -6.26
N GLY A 176 -35.52 5.81 -5.17
CA GLY A 176 -36.28 6.15 -3.98
C GLY A 176 -35.57 5.80 -2.67
N LEU A 177 -35.89 6.54 -1.60
CA LEU A 177 -35.47 6.24 -0.23
C LEU A 177 -36.60 5.60 0.57
N ASN A 178 -36.53 4.29 0.71
CA ASN A 178 -37.51 3.48 1.44
C ASN A 178 -37.16 3.40 2.92
N ILE A 179 -38.15 3.63 3.79
CA ILE A 179 -38.01 3.50 5.23
C ILE A 179 -39.16 2.65 5.76
N ASN A 180 -38.88 1.41 6.13
CA ASN A 180 -39.87 0.43 6.62
C ASN A 180 -41.06 0.12 5.68
N SER A 181 -41.11 0.72 4.49
CA SER A 181 -42.17 0.60 3.48
C SER A 181 -41.56 0.69 2.09
N VAL A 182 -42.17 0.06 1.09
CA VAL A 182 -41.84 0.29 -0.33
C VAL A 182 -42.29 1.66 -0.83
N ASN A 183 -43.22 2.34 -0.14
CA ASN A 183 -43.53 3.72 -0.48
C ASN A 183 -42.37 4.64 -0.03
N SER A 184 -41.63 5.15 -1.00
CA SER A 184 -40.45 5.97 -0.79
C SER A 184 -40.76 7.31 -0.11
N THR A 185 -39.93 7.66 0.87
CA THR A 185 -40.01 8.96 1.57
C THR A 185 -39.46 10.13 0.76
N ALA A 186 -38.61 9.83 -0.22
CA ALA A 186 -38.09 10.75 -1.21
C ALA A 186 -37.83 9.98 -2.51
N THR A 187 -38.14 10.59 -3.65
CA THR A 187 -37.98 9.97 -4.97
C THR A 187 -37.38 10.94 -5.98
N VAL A 188 -36.69 10.41 -6.99
CA VAL A 188 -36.11 11.16 -8.10
C VAL A 188 -36.34 10.40 -9.40
N SER A 189 -37.06 11.02 -10.33
CA SER A 189 -37.22 10.48 -11.70
C SER A 189 -35.87 10.50 -12.42
N LEU A 190 -35.55 9.40 -13.08
CA LEU A 190 -34.30 9.23 -13.84
C LEU A 190 -34.41 9.72 -15.28
N ASP A 191 -35.62 10.01 -15.76
CA ASP A 191 -35.88 10.54 -17.11
C ASP A 191 -35.17 11.88 -17.32
N ASP A 192 -35.13 12.72 -16.28
CA ASP A 192 -34.45 14.02 -16.27
C ASP A 192 -32.91 13.90 -16.45
N TYR A 193 -32.36 12.70 -16.25
CA TYR A 193 -30.94 12.42 -16.28
C TYR A 193 -30.51 11.55 -17.47
N ASN A 194 -31.44 11.22 -18.38
CA ASN A 194 -31.24 10.27 -19.48
C ASN A 194 -30.68 8.92 -18.98
N ILE A 195 -31.17 8.47 -17.83
CA ILE A 195 -30.85 7.16 -17.26
C ILE A 195 -32.08 6.30 -17.42
N GLU A 196 -31.94 5.19 -18.12
CA GLU A 196 -32.97 4.15 -18.26
C GLU A 196 -32.47 2.92 -17.52
N LEU A 197 -33.11 2.59 -16.38
CA LEU A 197 -32.67 1.50 -15.51
C LEU A 197 -32.66 0.15 -16.24
N SER A 198 -33.77 -0.19 -16.90
CA SER A 198 -33.99 -1.49 -17.51
C SER A 198 -34.22 -1.39 -19.01
N SER A 199 -33.12 -1.34 -19.76
CA SER A 199 -33.13 -1.26 -21.22
C SER A 199 -33.02 -2.66 -21.85
N LYS A 200 -33.53 -2.82 -23.08
CA LYS A 200 -33.39 -4.09 -23.84
C LYS A 200 -31.94 -4.44 -24.16
N GLU A 201 -31.04 -3.46 -24.16
CA GLU A 201 -29.60 -3.67 -24.38
C GLU A 201 -28.86 -4.14 -23.12
N GLY A 202 -29.42 -3.93 -21.92
CA GLY A 202 -28.79 -4.27 -20.65
C GLY A 202 -27.66 -3.31 -20.27
N THR A 203 -27.98 -2.02 -20.15
CA THR A 203 -27.00 -0.99 -19.75
C THR A 203 -26.60 -1.13 -18.29
N SER A 204 -25.29 -1.08 -18.02
CA SER A 204 -24.77 -1.08 -16.65
C SER A 204 -24.58 0.34 -16.11
N TYR A 205 -24.85 0.51 -14.82
CA TYR A 205 -24.70 1.79 -14.12
C TYR A 205 -23.84 1.64 -12.87
N SER A 206 -22.91 2.57 -12.71
CA SER A 206 -22.12 2.75 -11.50
C SER A 206 -22.91 3.59 -10.49
N VAL A 207 -23.05 3.09 -9.26
CA VAL A 207 -23.86 3.70 -8.20
C VAL A 207 -23.01 3.90 -6.94
N TRP A 208 -23.14 5.06 -6.31
CA TRP A 208 -22.53 5.36 -5.01
C TRP A 208 -23.62 5.76 -4.01
N VAL A 209 -23.67 5.09 -2.86
CA VAL A 209 -24.53 5.43 -1.73
C VAL A 209 -23.64 5.85 -0.57
N GLN A 210 -23.71 7.11 -0.17
CA GLN A 210 -22.84 7.71 0.84
C GLN A 210 -23.65 8.27 1.99
N TYR A 211 -23.29 7.89 3.22
CA TYR A 211 -23.90 8.41 4.42
C TYR A 211 -22.86 9.03 5.35
N ASN A 212 -23.09 10.28 5.74
CA ASN A 212 -22.29 10.96 6.75
C ASN A 212 -22.98 10.89 8.11
N GLY A 213 -22.45 10.08 9.03
CA GLY A 213 -23.05 9.88 10.35
C GLY A 213 -23.00 11.09 11.28
N THR A 214 -22.17 12.11 10.96
CA THR A 214 -22.08 13.36 11.72
C THR A 214 -23.14 14.36 11.26
N SER A 215 -23.26 14.60 9.95
CA SER A 215 -24.25 15.52 9.40
C SER A 215 -25.62 14.87 9.18
N LYS A 216 -25.71 13.54 9.26
CA LYS A 216 -26.91 12.73 9.00
C LYS A 216 -27.41 12.86 7.56
N VAL A 217 -26.51 13.06 6.61
CA VAL A 217 -26.84 13.27 5.20
C VAL A 217 -26.56 12.00 4.40
N MET A 218 -27.54 11.55 3.63
CA MET A 218 -27.46 10.48 2.65
C MET A 218 -27.40 11.06 1.24
N GLU A 219 -26.42 10.66 0.45
CA GLU A 219 -26.26 11.08 -0.93
C GLU A 219 -26.14 9.87 -1.85
N VAL A 220 -26.94 9.86 -2.93
CA VAL A 220 -26.91 8.81 -3.95
C VAL A 220 -26.47 9.42 -5.27
N TYR A 221 -25.48 8.80 -5.91
CA TYR A 221 -24.96 9.20 -7.21
C TYR A 221 -25.07 8.03 -8.17
N MET A 222 -25.38 8.30 -9.43
CA MET A 222 -25.48 7.26 -10.46
C MET A 222 -25.07 7.81 -11.82
N VAL A 223 -24.37 6.98 -12.59
CA VAL A 223 -23.98 7.30 -13.97
C VAL A 223 -23.79 6.01 -14.76
N LYS A 224 -23.92 6.07 -16.09
CA LYS A 224 -23.61 4.92 -16.96
C LYS A 224 -22.18 4.44 -16.68
N ASP A 225 -22.01 3.13 -16.57
CA ASP A 225 -20.74 2.55 -16.18
C ASP A 225 -19.59 2.97 -17.12
N GLY A 226 -18.39 3.14 -16.56
CA GLY A 226 -17.21 3.67 -17.25
C GLY A 226 -17.13 5.22 -17.29
N GLN A 227 -18.16 5.93 -16.85
CA GLN A 227 -18.13 7.40 -16.70
C GLN A 227 -17.69 7.82 -15.28
N PRO A 228 -17.10 9.03 -15.11
CA PRO A 228 -16.72 9.53 -13.79
C PRO A 228 -17.95 9.79 -12.90
N LYS A 229 -17.78 9.61 -11.58
CA LYS A 229 -18.82 9.93 -10.58
C LYS A 229 -19.32 11.38 -10.79
N PRO A 230 -20.64 11.62 -10.88
CA PRO A 230 -21.20 12.96 -11.00
C PRO A 230 -20.83 13.88 -9.83
N GLU A 231 -20.69 15.17 -10.09
CA GLU A 231 -20.42 16.18 -9.04
C GLU A 231 -21.62 16.41 -8.11
N LYS A 232 -22.84 16.21 -8.62
CA LYS A 232 -24.08 16.39 -7.87
C LYS A 232 -24.74 15.04 -7.62
N PRO A 233 -25.23 14.79 -6.39
CA PRO A 233 -26.03 13.60 -6.13
C PRO A 233 -27.39 13.71 -6.83
N LEU A 234 -27.94 12.57 -7.23
CA LEU A 234 -29.32 12.47 -7.68
C LEU A 234 -30.27 12.65 -6.49
N LEU A 235 -29.99 11.98 -5.37
CA LEU A 235 -30.75 12.06 -4.14
C LEU A 235 -29.87 12.61 -2.99
N ASN A 236 -30.36 13.58 -2.23
CA ASN A 236 -29.67 14.15 -1.07
C ASN A 236 -30.66 14.37 0.07
N GLU A 237 -30.64 13.48 1.06
CA GLU A 237 -31.64 13.46 2.14
C GLU A 237 -30.99 13.52 3.52
N THR A 238 -31.61 14.26 4.44
CA THR A 238 -31.18 14.29 5.84
C THR A 238 -31.93 13.23 6.65
N ILE A 239 -31.25 12.15 7.03
CA ILE A 239 -31.83 10.99 7.71
C ILE A 239 -31.03 10.57 8.95
N ASN A 240 -31.74 10.42 10.07
CA ASN A 240 -31.20 9.90 11.31
C ASN A 240 -31.38 8.37 11.39
N LEU A 241 -30.33 7.59 11.11
CA LEU A 241 -30.42 6.13 11.05
C LEU A 241 -30.81 5.49 12.40
N SER A 242 -30.47 6.11 13.54
CA SER A 242 -30.81 5.57 14.86
C SER A 242 -32.31 5.41 15.10
N GLN A 243 -33.13 6.16 14.36
CA GLN A 243 -34.59 6.11 14.47
C GLN A 243 -35.19 4.93 13.70
N TYR A 244 -34.51 4.46 12.65
CA TYR A 244 -35.08 3.55 11.65
C TYR A 244 -34.43 2.18 11.65
N VAL A 245 -33.10 2.08 11.67
CA VAL A 245 -32.39 0.80 11.59
C VAL A 245 -31.90 0.33 12.96
N ASN A 246 -31.70 -0.98 13.09
CA ASN A 246 -31.14 -1.56 14.31
C ASN A 246 -29.70 -1.08 14.56
N LYS A 247 -29.31 -1.12 15.84
CA LYS A 247 -27.92 -0.82 16.22
C LYS A 247 -26.93 -1.72 15.49
N LYS A 248 -27.26 -3.01 15.36
CA LYS A 248 -26.54 -3.95 14.49
C LYS A 248 -27.42 -4.25 13.28
N SER A 249 -26.90 -3.97 12.09
CA SER A 249 -27.61 -4.18 10.83
C SER A 249 -26.69 -4.79 9.79
N TYR A 250 -27.31 -5.41 8.79
CA TYR A 250 -26.65 -6.06 7.65
C TYR A 250 -26.85 -5.22 6.40
N PHE A 251 -25.88 -5.28 5.49
CA PHE A 251 -25.97 -4.66 4.17
C PHE A 251 -26.17 -5.74 3.12
N GLY A 252 -26.87 -5.40 2.04
CA GLY A 252 -27.05 -6.29 0.91
C GLY A 252 -27.92 -5.68 -0.17
N PHE A 253 -28.52 -6.54 -0.98
CA PHE A 253 -29.44 -6.17 -2.04
C PHE A 253 -30.73 -6.98 -1.94
N ALA A 254 -31.84 -6.38 -2.34
CA ALA A 254 -33.13 -7.04 -2.53
C ALA A 254 -33.65 -6.72 -3.94
N ALA A 255 -34.44 -7.60 -4.53
CA ALA A 255 -35.08 -7.36 -5.81
C ALA A 255 -36.30 -8.27 -5.96
N SER A 256 -37.17 -7.93 -6.91
CA SER A 256 -38.31 -8.76 -7.27
C SER A 256 -38.67 -8.67 -8.75
N THR A 257 -39.51 -9.62 -9.17
CA THR A 257 -40.22 -9.60 -10.44
C THR A 257 -41.72 -9.74 -10.20
N GLY A 258 -42.52 -9.29 -11.15
CA GLY A 258 -43.98 -9.30 -11.11
C GLY A 258 -44.62 -10.39 -11.99
N ASP A 259 -45.87 -10.16 -12.38
CA ASP A 259 -46.61 -10.96 -13.35
C ASP A 259 -47.60 -10.08 -14.13
N PRO A 260 -47.37 -9.79 -15.43
CA PRO A 260 -46.37 -10.39 -16.32
C PRO A 260 -45.00 -9.71 -16.36
N GLN A 261 -44.79 -8.59 -15.65
CA GLN A 261 -43.56 -7.79 -15.69
C GLN A 261 -42.37 -8.57 -15.10
N VAL A 262 -41.32 -8.74 -15.88
CA VAL A 262 -40.13 -9.49 -15.49
C VAL A 262 -38.88 -8.83 -16.06
N GLU A 263 -37.79 -8.85 -15.31
CA GLU A 263 -36.50 -8.33 -15.73
C GLU A 263 -35.34 -9.06 -15.05
N LEU A 264 -34.14 -8.86 -15.61
CA LEU A 264 -32.89 -9.23 -14.96
C LEU A 264 -32.58 -8.22 -13.86
N ASN A 265 -32.25 -8.70 -12.66
CA ASN A 265 -31.82 -7.86 -11.53
C ASN A 265 -30.45 -8.33 -11.04
N CYS A 266 -29.37 -7.72 -11.55
CA CYS A 266 -28.03 -8.15 -11.19
C CYS A 266 -27.08 -7.04 -10.72
N VAL A 267 -26.17 -7.44 -9.82
CA VAL A 267 -25.08 -6.61 -9.31
C VAL A 267 -23.76 -7.20 -9.78
N LEU A 268 -22.98 -6.44 -10.53
CA LEU A 268 -21.73 -6.88 -11.16
C LEU A 268 -20.51 -6.69 -10.26
N LYS A 269 -20.58 -5.70 -9.36
CA LYS A 269 -19.50 -5.33 -8.43
C LYS A 269 -20.09 -4.72 -7.17
N TRP A 270 -19.46 -4.93 -6.02
CA TRP A 270 -19.88 -4.29 -4.77
C TRP A 270 -18.72 -4.07 -3.80
N SER A 271 -18.63 -2.87 -3.25
CA SER A 271 -17.69 -2.50 -2.19
C SER A 271 -18.36 -1.66 -1.13
N LEU A 272 -17.93 -1.81 0.12
CA LEU A 272 -18.45 -1.06 1.27
C LEU A 272 -17.29 -0.68 2.19
N GLU A 273 -17.29 0.56 2.64
CA GLU A 273 -16.45 1.09 3.72
C GLU A 273 -17.36 1.70 4.78
N ILE A 274 -17.17 1.36 6.07
CA ILE A 274 -18.03 1.83 7.17
C ILE A 274 -17.24 2.06 8.47
N ASP A 275 -17.56 3.13 9.20
CA ASP A 275 -16.94 3.46 10.49
C ASP A 275 -17.13 2.33 11.55
N ASP A 276 -16.06 1.96 12.26
CA ASP A 276 -16.16 1.03 13.40
C ASP A 276 -16.57 1.73 14.71
N LEU A 277 -17.83 1.55 15.09
CA LEU A 277 -18.35 2.06 16.36
C LEU A 277 -18.13 1.12 17.57
N GLN A 278 -17.65 -0.10 17.40
CA GLN A 278 -17.60 -1.12 18.47
C GLN A 278 -16.39 -0.99 19.41
N LYS A 279 -15.58 0.07 19.27
CA LYS A 279 -14.41 0.33 20.10
C LYS A 279 -14.78 0.44 21.59
N LYS A 280 -14.62 -0.65 22.34
CA LYS A 280 -14.66 -0.63 23.81
C LYS A 280 -13.51 0.25 24.29
N SER A 281 -13.85 1.40 24.88
CA SER A 281 -12.90 2.06 25.77
C SER A 281 -12.62 1.12 26.94
N ASN A 282 -11.37 0.65 27.06
CA ASN A 282 -10.96 -0.11 28.24
C ASN A 282 -11.08 0.80 29.46
N LEU A 283 -12.15 0.59 30.24
CA LEU A 283 -12.55 1.35 31.45
C LEU A 283 -11.59 1.18 32.64
N LEU A 284 -10.29 0.96 32.38
CA LEU A 284 -9.22 0.97 33.38
C LEU A 284 -8.82 2.41 33.77
N TRP A 285 -9.09 3.40 32.91
CA TRP A 285 -8.66 4.79 33.07
C TRP A 285 -9.40 5.56 34.18
N LEU A 286 -10.68 5.25 34.44
CA LEU A 286 -11.48 5.94 35.45
C LEU A 286 -11.07 5.60 36.89
N LYS A 287 -10.49 4.42 37.14
CA LYS A 287 -9.98 4.05 38.49
C LYS A 287 -8.63 4.70 38.83
N ILE A 288 -7.88 5.16 37.84
CA ILE A 288 -6.56 5.80 38.01
C ILE A 288 -6.68 7.33 38.17
N GLY A 289 -7.75 7.94 37.61
CA GLY A 289 -7.99 9.39 37.64
C GLY A 289 -8.07 10.00 39.05
N ALA A 290 -8.48 9.25 40.06
CA ALA A 290 -8.54 9.73 41.45
C ALA A 290 -7.16 9.88 42.12
N GLY A 291 -6.12 9.20 41.63
CA GLY A 291 -4.75 9.28 42.17
C GLY A 291 -3.88 10.38 41.56
N ILE A 292 -4.24 10.92 40.38
CA ILE A 292 -3.38 11.82 39.61
C ILE A 292 -3.62 13.32 39.94
N GLY A 293 -4.73 13.66 40.59
CA GLY A 293 -5.09 15.05 40.94
C GLY A 293 -4.04 15.81 41.77
N ALA A 294 -3.15 15.12 42.49
CA ALA A 294 -2.10 15.75 43.29
C ALA A 294 -0.74 15.89 42.56
N GLY A 295 -0.48 15.13 41.49
CA GLY A 295 0.86 15.00 40.90
C GLY A 295 1.17 15.91 39.70
N VAL A 296 0.17 16.24 38.88
CA VAL A 296 0.38 16.93 37.58
C VAL A 296 -0.04 18.40 37.61
N GLY A 297 -0.95 18.80 38.51
CA GLY A 297 -1.43 20.18 38.60
C GLY A 297 -0.38 21.18 39.09
N VAL A 298 0.43 20.78 40.09
CA VAL A 298 1.40 21.67 40.74
C VAL A 298 2.57 22.05 39.81
N PRO A 299 3.17 21.14 39.02
CA PRO A 299 4.23 21.49 38.07
C PRO A 299 3.76 22.39 36.92
N LEU A 300 2.54 22.17 36.41
CA LEU A 300 2.03 22.94 35.26
C LEU A 300 1.69 24.39 35.65
N VAL A 301 1.08 24.57 36.83
CA VAL A 301 0.73 25.89 37.36
C VAL A 301 1.99 26.68 37.75
N THR A 302 2.99 26.03 38.34
CA THR A 302 4.28 26.67 38.65
C THR A 302 5.06 27.06 37.38
N LEU A 303 4.99 26.26 36.32
CA LEU A 303 5.59 26.57 35.02
C LEU A 303 4.91 27.78 34.35
N LEU A 304 3.57 27.87 34.42
CA LEU A 304 2.81 28.98 33.85
C LEU A 304 3.08 30.30 34.61
N ILE A 305 3.17 30.24 35.94
CA ILE A 305 3.54 31.40 36.78
C ILE A 305 4.97 31.85 36.47
N LEU A 306 5.91 30.93 36.32
CA LEU A 306 7.30 31.23 35.97
C LEU A 306 7.41 31.86 34.56
N CYS A 307 6.67 31.33 33.58
CA CYS A 307 6.59 31.87 32.23
C CYS A 307 5.98 33.29 32.21
N GLY A 308 4.93 33.54 33.01
CA GLY A 308 4.34 34.86 33.18
C GLY A 308 5.32 35.88 33.76
N VAL A 309 6.06 35.51 34.81
CA VAL A 309 7.09 36.37 35.43
C VAL A 309 8.24 36.66 34.47
N LEU A 310 8.68 35.67 33.69
CA LEU A 310 9.73 35.85 32.67
C LEU A 310 9.27 36.73 31.51
N TYR A 311 8.01 36.62 31.08
CA TYR A 311 7.42 37.46 30.04
C TYR A 311 7.32 38.93 30.48
N LEU A 312 6.86 39.19 31.70
CA LEU A 312 6.78 40.55 32.27
C LEU A 312 8.16 41.18 32.46
N ASN A 313 9.16 40.40 32.87
CA ASN A 313 10.55 40.87 32.99
C ASN A 313 11.23 41.12 31.63
N LYS A 314 10.85 40.39 30.58
CA LYS A 314 11.33 40.60 29.21
C LYS A 314 10.70 41.84 28.57
N ARG A 315 9.42 42.13 28.89
CA ARG A 315 8.72 43.35 28.45
C ARG A 315 9.31 44.63 29.06
N LYS A 316 9.87 44.55 30.27
CA LYS A 316 10.50 45.70 30.96
C LYS A 316 11.94 45.99 30.52
N ARG A 317 12.59 45.11 29.73
CA ARG A 317 14.03 45.20 29.39
C ARG A 317 14.38 45.39 27.90
N ARG A 318 13.41 45.63 27.02
CA ARG A 318 13.68 45.95 25.61
C ARG A 318 13.25 47.37 25.26
N GLY A 319 14.06 48.34 25.69
CA GLY A 319 14.30 49.55 24.90
C GLY A 319 15.42 49.26 23.89
N ARG A 320 15.14 49.57 22.63
CA ARG A 320 16.06 49.84 21.48
C ARG A 320 17.23 48.88 21.20
N GLY A 321 17.18 48.27 20.00
CA GLY A 321 18.33 48.10 19.10
C GLY A 321 18.87 46.68 18.93
N GLY A 322 18.76 46.12 17.70
CA GLY A 322 19.53 44.94 17.27
C GLY A 322 18.78 43.94 16.40
N ASP A 323 18.33 44.34 15.20
CA ASP A 323 17.68 43.48 14.20
C ASP A 323 18.31 43.71 12.79
N GLU A 324 19.55 43.28 12.53
CA GLU A 324 20.12 43.41 11.17
C GLU A 324 20.86 42.18 10.60
N GLU A 325 21.62 41.41 11.37
CA GLU A 325 22.43 40.32 10.77
C GLU A 325 21.66 39.03 10.41
N SER A 326 20.51 38.76 11.04
CA SER A 326 19.76 37.52 10.81
C SER A 326 18.76 37.59 9.65
N LYS A 327 18.65 38.75 8.97
CA LYS A 327 17.72 38.94 7.85
C LYS A 327 18.34 38.68 6.48
N VAL A 328 19.66 38.66 6.35
CA VAL A 328 20.33 38.64 5.04
C VAL A 328 20.34 37.25 4.38
N LEU A 329 20.61 36.18 5.14
CA LEU A 329 20.70 34.82 4.56
C LEU A 329 19.31 34.25 4.20
N GLY A 330 18.29 34.54 5.00
CA GLY A 330 16.90 34.11 4.74
C GLY A 330 16.14 34.94 3.71
N THR A 331 16.74 36.04 3.20
CA THR A 331 16.14 36.86 2.15
C THR A 331 16.72 36.60 0.77
N GLN A 332 17.95 36.09 0.61
CA GLN A 332 18.54 35.85 -0.73
C GLN A 332 18.03 34.58 -1.44
N LEU A 333 17.63 33.54 -0.70
CA LEU A 333 17.04 32.31 -1.26
C LEU A 333 15.63 32.49 -1.86
N ARG A 334 15.00 33.66 -1.69
CA ARG A 334 13.62 33.94 -2.16
C ARG A 334 13.53 34.69 -3.50
N TRP A 335 14.65 34.88 -4.19
CA TRP A 335 14.75 35.67 -5.43
C TRP A 335 15.27 34.88 -6.64
N LEU A 336 15.19 33.55 -6.61
CA LEU A 336 15.52 32.74 -7.78
C LEU A 336 14.44 32.91 -8.87
N PRO A 337 14.83 33.12 -10.14
CA PRO A 337 13.88 33.21 -11.26
C PRO A 337 12.99 31.97 -11.32
N GLY A 338 11.67 32.14 -11.36
CA GLY A 338 10.70 31.04 -11.47
C GLY A 338 10.12 30.52 -10.15
N MET A 339 10.54 31.03 -8.98
CA MET A 339 9.94 30.69 -7.69
C MET A 339 8.72 31.58 -7.35
N PRO A 340 7.62 31.04 -6.77
CA PRO A 340 6.51 31.86 -6.28
C PRO A 340 6.98 32.82 -5.18
N ARG A 341 6.83 34.12 -5.43
CA ARG A 341 7.22 35.18 -4.49
C ARG A 341 6.10 35.42 -3.48
N GLU A 342 6.37 35.16 -2.20
CA GLU A 342 5.43 35.43 -1.12
C GLU A 342 5.36 36.95 -0.83
N PHE A 343 4.17 37.54 -0.95
CA PHE A 343 3.92 38.94 -0.59
C PHE A 343 3.19 39.02 0.74
N LYS A 344 3.61 39.92 1.63
CA LYS A 344 2.87 40.16 2.86
C LYS A 344 1.55 40.84 2.52
N TYR A 345 0.48 40.45 3.20
CA TYR A 345 -0.85 41.05 3.02
C TYR A 345 -0.83 42.59 3.06
N LYS A 346 -0.03 43.19 3.95
CA LYS A 346 0.13 44.65 4.06
C LYS A 346 0.71 45.31 2.79
N ASP A 347 1.56 44.60 2.05
CA ASP A 347 2.23 45.12 0.86
C ASP A 347 1.25 45.08 -0.32
N LEU A 348 0.47 43.99 -0.44
CA LEU A 348 -0.64 43.88 -1.39
C LEU A 348 -1.75 44.89 -1.09
N LYS A 349 -2.12 45.06 0.18
CA LYS A 349 -3.08 46.08 0.64
C LYS A 349 -2.64 47.49 0.28
N LYS A 350 -1.34 47.80 0.34
CA LYS A 350 -0.81 49.10 -0.10
C LYS A 350 -0.83 49.22 -1.62
N ALA A 351 -0.41 48.17 -2.33
CA ALA A 351 -0.34 48.14 -3.80
C ALA A 351 -1.72 48.34 -4.46
N THR A 352 -2.79 47.82 -3.86
CA THR A 352 -4.17 47.90 -4.36
C THR A 352 -4.95 49.10 -3.80
N ASN A 353 -4.27 50.08 -3.20
CA ASN A 353 -4.90 51.22 -2.50
C ASN A 353 -5.99 50.78 -1.51
N ASN A 354 -5.65 49.87 -0.59
CA ASN A 354 -6.58 49.26 0.36
C ASN A 354 -7.70 48.43 -0.28
N PHE A 355 -7.44 47.79 -1.43
CA PHE A 355 -8.45 47.07 -2.22
C PHE A 355 -9.64 47.98 -2.59
N HIS A 356 -9.36 49.22 -2.98
CA HIS A 356 -10.38 50.19 -3.36
C HIS A 356 -11.09 49.77 -4.65
N GLU A 357 -12.39 50.05 -4.77
CA GLU A 357 -13.19 49.70 -5.95
C GLU A 357 -12.63 50.29 -7.25
N SER A 358 -12.02 51.48 -7.19
CA SER A 358 -11.37 52.10 -8.36
C SER A 358 -10.18 51.30 -8.91
N MET A 359 -9.65 50.35 -8.14
CA MET A 359 -8.59 49.44 -8.56
C MET A 359 -9.15 48.09 -8.99
N MET A 360 -10.47 47.86 -8.95
CA MET A 360 -11.06 46.58 -9.35
C MET A 360 -10.92 46.38 -10.87
N LEU A 361 -10.35 45.25 -11.27
CA LEU A 361 -10.24 44.81 -12.65
C LEU A 361 -11.43 43.92 -13.07
N GLY A 362 -12.04 43.22 -12.11
CA GLY A 362 -13.22 42.38 -12.36
C GLY A 362 -13.60 41.52 -11.15
N GLN A 363 -14.83 41.01 -11.15
CA GLN A 363 -15.37 40.14 -10.11
C GLN A 363 -15.98 38.89 -10.74
N GLY A 364 -15.64 37.71 -10.22
CA GLY A 364 -16.23 36.42 -10.60
C GLY A 364 -16.65 35.60 -9.38
N GLY A 365 -17.11 34.35 -9.59
CA GLY A 365 -17.61 33.47 -8.53
C GLY A 365 -16.61 33.19 -7.39
N PHE A 366 -15.31 33.31 -7.65
CA PHE A 366 -14.22 32.97 -6.73
C PHE A 366 -13.49 34.18 -6.12
N GLY A 367 -14.05 35.39 -6.27
CA GLY A 367 -13.50 36.60 -5.66
C GLY A 367 -13.28 37.77 -6.61
N VAL A 368 -12.63 38.81 -6.10
CA VAL A 368 -12.46 40.10 -6.79
C VAL A 368 -11.01 40.29 -7.17
N VAL A 369 -10.73 40.66 -8.41
CA VAL A 369 -9.39 40.96 -8.89
C VAL A 369 -9.17 42.46 -8.86
N TYR A 370 -8.10 42.91 -8.22
CA TYR A 370 -7.68 44.30 -8.15
C TYR A 370 -6.37 44.52 -8.90
N LYS A 371 -6.25 45.62 -9.63
CA LYS A 371 -4.98 46.18 -10.08
C LYS A 371 -4.19 46.62 -8.86
N GLY A 372 -2.91 46.27 -8.83
CA GLY A 372 -1.97 46.72 -7.80
C GLY A 372 -0.72 47.28 -8.42
N ILE A 373 -0.07 48.23 -7.75
CA ILE A 373 1.24 48.75 -8.14
C ILE A 373 2.23 48.40 -7.03
N LEU A 374 3.13 47.47 -7.31
CA LEU A 374 4.14 47.01 -6.36
C LEU A 374 5.43 47.79 -6.58
N GLN A 375 5.87 48.56 -5.58
CA GLN A 375 7.16 49.26 -5.63
C GLN A 375 8.29 48.31 -5.24
N ASP A 376 9.37 48.30 -6.03
CA ASP A 376 10.56 47.53 -5.67
C ASP A 376 11.35 48.22 -4.55
N LYS A 377 12.17 47.45 -3.82
CA LYS A 377 12.91 47.90 -2.64
C LYS A 377 13.87 49.06 -2.91
N ASP A 378 14.28 49.23 -4.17
CA ASP A 378 15.16 50.31 -4.60
C ASP A 378 14.42 51.61 -4.96
N HIS A 379 13.09 51.65 -4.82
CA HIS A 379 12.21 52.80 -5.11
C HIS A 379 12.33 53.42 -6.51
N LYS A 380 13.01 52.76 -7.45
CA LYS A 380 13.27 53.25 -8.82
C LYS A 380 12.31 52.67 -9.88
N SER A 381 11.63 51.56 -9.59
CA SER A 381 10.71 50.91 -10.53
C SER A 381 9.44 50.43 -9.81
N SER A 382 8.32 50.49 -10.52
CA SER A 382 7.03 49.97 -10.06
C SER A 382 6.51 48.93 -11.05
N THR A 383 6.08 47.78 -10.55
CA THR A 383 5.49 46.70 -11.34
C THR A 383 3.97 46.69 -11.16
N GLU A 384 3.24 46.68 -12.26
CA GLU A 384 1.80 46.49 -12.25
C GLU A 384 1.48 44.99 -12.05
N ILE A 385 0.57 44.70 -11.12
CA ILE A 385 0.17 43.35 -10.76
C ILE A 385 -1.36 43.22 -10.71
N ALA A 386 -1.87 42.02 -10.93
CA ALA A 386 -3.25 41.66 -10.63
C ALA A 386 -3.27 40.91 -9.28
N VAL A 387 -4.08 41.38 -8.34
CA VAL A 387 -4.24 40.82 -7.00
C VAL A 387 -5.65 40.29 -6.86
N LYS A 388 -5.81 38.97 -6.94
CA LYS A 388 -7.08 38.29 -6.68
C LYS A 388 -7.28 38.17 -5.16
N LYS A 389 -8.34 38.80 -4.66
CA LYS A 389 -8.79 38.72 -3.27
C LYS A 389 -10.01 37.82 -3.22
N PHE A 390 -9.84 36.64 -2.62
CA PHE A 390 -10.93 35.70 -2.34
C PHE A 390 -11.91 36.31 -1.33
N SER A 391 -13.22 36.12 -1.55
CA SER A 391 -14.28 36.71 -0.71
C SER A 391 -14.96 35.63 0.14
N ARG A 392 -15.05 35.88 1.46
CA ARG A 392 -15.76 35.19 2.56
C ARG A 392 -15.06 34.10 3.39
N ASP A 393 -15.47 34.09 4.67
CA ASP A 393 -14.93 33.41 5.85
C ASP A 393 -15.40 31.96 6.01
N SER A 394 -14.91 31.03 5.18
CA SER A 394 -15.09 29.59 5.43
C SER A 394 -13.85 28.74 5.10
N VAL A 395 -13.79 27.57 5.73
CA VAL A 395 -12.72 26.55 5.61
C VAL A 395 -12.53 26.06 4.16
N GLN A 396 -13.56 26.21 3.32
CA GLN A 396 -13.61 25.83 1.90
C GLN A 396 -12.64 26.64 1.00
N SER A 397 -12.19 27.81 1.48
CA SER A 397 -11.27 28.72 0.76
C SER A 397 -9.88 28.14 0.46
N LYS A 398 -9.41 27.15 1.22
CA LYS A 398 -8.12 26.48 0.96
C LYS A 398 -8.24 25.45 -0.15
N ASP A 399 -9.34 24.72 -0.19
CA ASP A 399 -9.54 23.66 -1.17
C ASP A 399 -9.83 24.27 -2.54
N ASP A 400 -10.58 25.37 -2.60
CA ASP A 400 -10.78 26.15 -3.84
C ASP A 400 -9.47 26.77 -4.35
N PHE A 401 -8.63 27.29 -3.43
CA PHE A 401 -7.29 27.79 -3.78
C PHE A 401 -6.39 26.67 -4.31
N LEU A 402 -6.39 25.49 -3.68
CA LEU A 402 -5.62 24.33 -4.11
C LEU A 402 -6.14 23.75 -5.43
N ALA A 403 -7.46 23.74 -5.65
CA ALA A 403 -8.08 23.33 -6.91
C ALA A 403 -7.68 24.26 -8.05
N GLU A 404 -7.76 25.58 -7.87
CA GLU A 404 -7.34 26.56 -8.87
C GLU A 404 -5.83 26.45 -9.18
N LEU A 405 -4.99 26.25 -8.14
CA LEU A 405 -3.55 26.00 -8.30
C LEU A 405 -3.26 24.69 -9.04
N THR A 406 -4.05 23.65 -8.79
CA THR A 406 -3.94 22.33 -9.43
C THR A 406 -4.36 22.40 -10.91
N ILE A 407 -5.41 23.16 -11.24
CA ILE A 407 -5.86 23.36 -12.63
C ILE A 407 -4.82 24.17 -13.41
N ILE A 408 -4.32 25.28 -12.85
CA ILE A 408 -3.26 26.09 -13.50
C ILE A 408 -1.97 25.28 -13.66
N HIS A 409 -1.64 24.39 -12.72
CA HIS A 409 -0.51 23.46 -12.83
C HIS A 409 -0.67 22.45 -13.97
N ARG A 410 -1.92 22.09 -14.33
CA ARG A 410 -2.24 21.08 -15.37
C ARG A 410 -2.45 21.67 -16.77
N LEU A 411 -2.65 22.99 -16.91
CA LEU A 411 -2.89 23.63 -18.20
C LEU A 411 -1.57 23.94 -18.94
N ARG A 412 -1.35 23.28 -20.08
CA ARG A 412 -0.23 23.57 -21.00
C ARG A 412 -0.70 24.45 -22.16
N HIS A 413 -0.45 25.76 -22.09
CA HIS A 413 -0.74 26.68 -23.20
C HIS A 413 0.31 27.78 -23.29
N LYS A 414 0.68 28.18 -24.53
CA LYS A 414 1.72 29.20 -24.82
C LYS A 414 1.45 30.60 -24.24
N HIS A 415 0.23 30.84 -23.74
CA HIS A 415 -0.20 32.12 -23.18
C HIS A 415 -0.61 32.04 -21.69
N LEU A 416 -0.31 30.92 -21.00
CA LEU A 416 -0.56 30.75 -19.56
C LEU A 416 0.77 30.63 -18.79
N VAL A 417 0.81 31.15 -17.56
CA VAL A 417 2.00 31.10 -16.69
C VAL A 417 2.20 29.69 -16.16
N ARG A 418 3.40 29.12 -16.40
CA ARG A 418 3.77 27.74 -16.04
C ARG A 418 4.23 27.64 -14.58
N LEU A 419 3.60 26.79 -13.78
CA LEU A 419 4.08 26.37 -12.46
C LEU A 419 4.88 25.06 -12.59
N VAL A 420 6.20 25.12 -12.38
CA VAL A 420 7.12 23.97 -12.55
C VAL A 420 7.26 23.19 -11.23
N VAL A 421 7.35 21.86 -11.31
CA VAL A 421 7.77 20.97 -10.21
C VAL A 421 9.16 21.39 -9.71
N PRO A 422 9.43 21.52 -8.40
CA PRO A 422 10.76 21.90 -7.92
C PRO A 422 11.83 20.89 -8.36
N GLY A 423 12.87 21.37 -9.06
CA GLY A 423 14.02 20.58 -9.53
C GLY A 423 14.72 21.23 -10.73
N THR A 424 16.00 20.92 -10.95
CA THR A 424 16.78 21.47 -12.08
C THR A 424 16.47 20.69 -13.37
N MET A 425 16.07 21.38 -14.44
CA MET A 425 15.75 20.75 -15.73
C MET A 425 16.93 19.89 -16.22
N GLY A 426 16.63 18.65 -16.64
CA GLY A 426 17.64 17.64 -17.01
C GLY A 426 17.95 16.63 -15.89
N TYR A 427 17.76 16.99 -14.62
CA TYR A 427 17.97 16.10 -13.47
C TYR A 427 16.68 15.55 -12.86
N VAL A 428 15.53 16.12 -13.25
CA VAL A 428 14.21 15.70 -12.75
C VAL A 428 13.74 14.44 -13.47
N ALA A 429 13.48 13.39 -12.70
CA ALA A 429 12.95 12.14 -13.23
C ALA A 429 11.56 12.32 -13.89
N PRO A 430 11.26 11.60 -14.97
CA PRO A 430 10.03 11.80 -15.74
C PRO A 430 8.74 11.53 -14.93
N GLU A 431 8.78 10.61 -13.96
CA GLU A 431 7.66 10.33 -13.06
C GLU A 431 7.37 11.46 -12.08
N CYS A 432 8.37 12.29 -11.71
CA CYS A 432 8.15 13.43 -10.82
C CYS A 432 7.22 14.49 -11.43
N PHE A 433 7.11 14.55 -12.77
CA PHE A 433 6.14 15.40 -13.46
C PHE A 433 4.70 14.91 -13.32
N HIS A 434 4.48 13.64 -12.95
CA HIS A 434 3.17 13.03 -12.78
C HIS A 434 2.79 12.90 -11.31
N THR A 435 3.74 12.54 -10.44
CA THR A 435 3.51 12.32 -9.00
C THR A 435 3.62 13.57 -8.16
N GLY A 436 4.37 14.58 -8.61
CA GLY A 436 4.72 15.76 -7.83
C GLY A 436 5.56 15.46 -6.58
N ARG A 437 6.14 14.26 -6.46
CA ARG A 437 6.93 13.79 -5.32
C ARG A 437 8.31 13.32 -5.77
N ALA A 438 9.33 13.58 -4.96
CA ALA A 438 10.64 12.96 -5.08
C ALA A 438 10.64 11.62 -4.31
N THR A 439 11.26 10.60 -4.90
CA THR A 439 11.44 9.25 -4.36
C THR A 439 12.92 8.84 -4.46
N PRO A 440 13.36 7.77 -3.76
CA PRO A 440 14.72 7.25 -3.92
C PRO A 440 15.08 6.94 -5.37
N GLU A 441 14.13 6.40 -6.16
CA GLU A 441 14.34 6.10 -7.58
C GLU A 441 14.52 7.39 -8.39
N SER A 442 13.81 8.46 -8.05
CA SER A 442 14.00 9.76 -8.69
C SER A 442 15.36 10.39 -8.36
N ASP A 443 15.90 10.12 -7.16
CA ASP A 443 17.27 10.52 -6.79
C ASP A 443 18.30 9.72 -7.61
N VAL A 444 18.05 8.43 -7.88
CA VAL A 444 18.88 7.59 -8.77
C VAL A 444 18.88 8.13 -10.20
N TYR A 445 17.75 8.62 -10.73
CA TYR A 445 17.71 9.29 -12.03
C TYR A 445 18.58 10.56 -12.04
N GLY A 446 18.42 11.40 -11.02
CA GLY A 446 19.23 12.61 -10.85
C GLY A 446 20.72 12.30 -10.78
N PHE A 447 21.09 11.24 -10.06
CA PHE A 447 22.45 10.72 -10.01
C PHE A 447 22.95 10.28 -11.40
N GLY A 448 22.13 9.54 -12.16
CA GLY A 448 22.46 9.14 -13.54
C GLY A 448 22.75 10.34 -14.44
N ALA A 449 21.94 11.40 -14.34
CA ALA A 449 22.18 12.64 -15.06
C ALA A 449 23.51 13.31 -14.66
N VAL A 450 23.90 13.26 -13.38
CA VAL A 450 25.21 13.76 -12.90
C VAL A 450 26.37 12.91 -13.44
N VAL A 451 26.24 11.58 -13.46
CA VAL A 451 27.26 10.69 -14.04
C VAL A 451 27.50 11.05 -15.50
N LEU A 452 26.42 11.20 -16.28
CA LEU A 452 26.53 11.63 -17.68
C LEU A 452 27.12 13.03 -17.82
N GLU A 453 26.75 13.98 -16.95
CA GLU A 453 27.33 15.33 -16.95
C GLU A 453 28.84 15.31 -16.74
N VAL A 454 29.32 14.48 -15.81
CA VAL A 454 30.75 14.36 -15.51
C VAL A 454 31.52 13.77 -16.69
N VAL A 455 31.03 12.68 -17.30
CA VAL A 455 31.73 12.03 -18.41
C VAL A 455 31.68 12.87 -19.70
N CYS A 456 30.56 13.57 -19.93
CA CYS A 456 30.36 14.34 -21.16
C CYS A 456 30.78 15.82 -21.05
N SER A 457 31.13 16.30 -19.85
CA SER A 457 31.34 17.72 -19.51
C SER A 457 30.25 18.67 -20.06
N ARG A 458 28.99 18.21 -20.04
CA ARG A 458 27.83 18.93 -20.60
C ARG A 458 26.69 18.93 -19.60
N SER A 459 26.06 20.09 -19.39
CA SER A 459 24.95 20.20 -18.44
C SER A 459 23.67 19.55 -19.00
N PRO A 460 22.98 18.66 -18.24
CA PRO A 460 21.72 18.02 -18.62
C PRO A 460 20.59 18.99 -18.98
N GLY A 461 20.65 20.23 -18.50
CA GLY A 461 19.64 21.26 -18.77
C GLY A 461 19.82 22.02 -20.08
N ILE A 462 20.89 21.75 -20.83
CA ILE A 462 21.20 22.43 -22.10
C ILE A 462 20.84 21.52 -23.28
N SER A 463 20.24 22.11 -24.32
CA SER A 463 19.96 21.42 -25.57
C SER A 463 21.23 21.21 -26.39
N ILE A 464 21.53 19.97 -26.72
CA ILE A 464 22.64 19.56 -27.59
C ILE A 464 22.12 19.47 -29.03
N ASN A 465 22.75 20.18 -29.96
CA ASN A 465 22.39 20.12 -31.37
C ASN A 465 23.19 19.02 -32.06
N HIS A 466 22.50 18.00 -32.55
CA HIS A 466 23.08 16.94 -33.37
C HIS A 466 22.28 16.83 -34.68
N HIS A 467 22.95 16.97 -35.83
CA HIS A 467 22.30 17.01 -37.16
C HIS A 467 21.04 17.88 -37.26
N GLN A 468 21.11 19.12 -36.75
CA GLN A 468 20.00 20.09 -36.74
C GLN A 468 18.78 19.70 -35.86
N ARG A 469 18.93 18.68 -34.99
CA ARG A 469 17.91 18.32 -33.99
C ARG A 469 18.40 18.61 -32.56
N PRO A 470 17.57 19.24 -31.72
CA PRO A 470 17.89 19.46 -30.31
C PRO A 470 17.61 18.20 -29.47
N TYR A 471 18.59 17.78 -28.68
CA TYR A 471 18.50 16.67 -27.71
C TYR A 471 18.79 17.17 -26.28
N SER A 472 18.19 16.55 -25.26
CA SER A 472 18.72 16.66 -23.89
C SER A 472 20.00 15.81 -23.78
N LEU A 473 20.83 16.02 -22.74
CA LEU A 473 22.03 15.19 -22.54
C LEU A 473 21.70 13.70 -22.50
N VAL A 474 20.71 13.32 -21.68
CA VAL A 474 20.27 11.93 -21.53
C VAL A 474 19.82 11.37 -22.89
N ASP A 475 18.99 12.10 -23.64
CA ASP A 475 18.50 11.65 -24.96
C ASP A 475 19.61 11.54 -26.00
N TRP A 476 20.61 12.42 -25.93
CA TRP A 476 21.77 12.40 -26.84
C TRP A 476 22.65 11.18 -26.58
N VAL A 477 22.93 10.85 -25.31
CA VAL A 477 23.71 9.64 -24.96
C VAL A 477 22.93 8.37 -25.30
N TRP A 478 21.61 8.33 -25.10
CA TRP A 478 20.77 7.22 -25.55
C TRP A 478 20.82 7.01 -27.07
N MET A 479 20.88 8.10 -27.85
CA MET A 479 21.03 8.04 -29.30
C MET A 479 22.40 7.49 -29.70
N LEU A 480 23.48 7.93 -29.06
CA LEU A 480 24.83 7.42 -29.33
C LEU A 480 24.97 5.93 -28.96
N HIS A 481 24.39 5.51 -27.83
CA HIS A 481 24.33 4.10 -27.42
C HIS A 481 23.63 3.24 -28.47
N ARG A 482 22.50 3.72 -29.00
CA ARG A 482 21.76 3.06 -30.09
C ARG A 482 22.62 2.84 -31.33
N GLU A 483 23.45 3.82 -31.66
CA GLU A 483 24.28 3.82 -32.88
C GLU A 483 25.59 3.04 -32.70
N GLY A 484 25.87 2.53 -31.49
CA GLY A 484 27.13 1.87 -31.17
C GLY A 484 28.31 2.84 -31.05
N SER A 485 28.02 4.14 -30.92
CA SER A 485 28.99 5.24 -30.86
C SER A 485 28.98 5.93 -29.49
N ILE A 486 28.70 5.20 -28.40
CA ILE A 486 28.54 5.80 -27.06
C ILE A 486 29.79 6.56 -26.59
N GLU A 487 30.98 6.14 -27.04
CA GLU A 487 32.26 6.79 -26.78
C GLU A 487 32.33 8.24 -27.30
N GLU A 488 31.56 8.60 -28.32
CA GLU A 488 31.47 9.99 -28.82
C GLU A 488 30.84 10.94 -27.78
N ALA A 489 30.22 10.40 -26.73
CA ALA A 489 29.70 11.21 -25.63
C ALA A 489 30.80 11.73 -24.70
N ILE A 490 31.98 11.12 -24.70
CA ILE A 490 33.08 11.43 -23.78
C ILE A 490 33.61 12.84 -24.08
N ASP A 491 33.92 13.60 -23.03
CA ASP A 491 34.47 14.94 -23.16
C ASP A 491 35.76 14.96 -24.00
N GLU A 492 35.69 15.64 -25.15
CA GLU A 492 36.81 15.83 -26.09
C GLU A 492 38.04 16.45 -25.42
N ASN A 493 37.87 17.22 -24.35
CA ASN A 493 38.98 17.85 -23.61
C ASN A 493 39.83 16.84 -22.82
N LEU A 494 39.33 15.61 -22.60
CA LEU A 494 40.10 14.55 -21.94
C LEU A 494 41.19 13.95 -22.83
N GLY A 495 41.14 14.13 -24.15
CA GLY A 495 42.17 13.63 -25.08
C GLY A 495 42.40 12.12 -24.93
N ASN A 496 43.60 11.72 -24.49
CA ASN A 496 43.95 10.31 -24.19
C ASN A 496 44.11 10.04 -22.68
N ASP A 497 43.71 10.99 -21.82
CA ASP A 497 43.92 10.94 -20.36
C ASP A 497 42.73 10.27 -19.63
N TYR A 498 42.21 9.16 -20.15
CA TYR A 498 41.18 8.35 -19.49
C TYR A 498 41.26 6.88 -19.92
N VAL A 499 40.64 5.99 -19.14
CA VAL A 499 40.50 4.56 -19.48
C VAL A 499 39.18 4.36 -20.20
N VAL A 500 39.23 3.89 -21.46
CA VAL A 500 38.04 3.74 -22.33
C VAL A 500 36.97 2.86 -21.67
N ASP A 501 37.37 1.68 -21.18
CA ASP A 501 36.44 0.75 -20.52
C ASP A 501 35.75 1.34 -19.27
N GLU A 502 36.44 2.24 -18.54
CA GLU A 502 35.85 2.90 -17.37
C GLU A 502 34.88 4.00 -17.78
N ALA A 503 35.19 4.75 -18.83
CA ALA A 503 34.31 5.78 -19.38
C ALA A 503 33.04 5.16 -19.98
N GLU A 504 33.18 4.08 -20.75
CA GLU A 504 32.04 3.33 -21.30
C GLU A 504 31.17 2.75 -20.18
N ARG A 505 31.78 2.14 -19.14
CA ARG A 505 31.08 1.65 -17.95
C ARG A 505 30.25 2.75 -17.27
N LEU A 506 30.82 3.94 -17.11
CA LEU A 506 30.12 5.08 -16.49
C LEU A 506 29.00 5.64 -17.38
N LEU A 507 29.17 5.65 -18.71
CA LEU A 507 28.11 6.06 -19.64
C LEU A 507 26.92 5.10 -19.58
N LEU A 508 27.17 3.79 -19.63
CA LEU A 508 26.14 2.77 -19.51
C LEU A 508 25.46 2.82 -18.13
N LEU A 509 26.23 3.00 -17.05
CA LEU A 509 25.67 3.19 -15.70
C LEU A 509 24.81 4.46 -15.63
N GLY A 510 25.22 5.55 -16.28
CA GLY A 510 24.45 6.78 -16.39
C GLY A 510 23.11 6.56 -17.08
N LEU A 511 23.08 5.78 -18.16
CA LEU A 511 21.85 5.38 -18.87
C LEU A 511 20.95 4.46 -18.03
N ALA A 512 21.53 3.47 -17.33
CA ALA A 512 20.79 2.58 -16.44
C ALA A 512 20.16 3.35 -15.25
N CYS A 513 20.90 4.28 -14.65
CA CYS A 513 20.38 5.15 -13.58
C CYS A 513 19.31 6.12 -14.10
N SER A 514 19.49 6.69 -15.29
CA SER A 514 18.54 7.60 -15.92
C SER A 514 17.44 6.90 -16.74
N HIS A 515 17.16 5.63 -16.43
CA HIS A 515 16.13 4.86 -17.11
C HIS A 515 14.74 5.52 -16.94
N PRO A 516 13.91 5.64 -18.00
CA PRO A 516 12.61 6.30 -17.91
C PRO A 516 11.64 5.62 -16.93
N ILE A 517 11.76 4.30 -16.79
CA ILE A 517 10.97 3.50 -15.85
C ILE A 517 11.72 3.40 -14.50
N ALA A 518 11.08 3.84 -13.41
CA ALA A 518 11.70 3.92 -12.09
C ALA A 518 12.12 2.56 -11.51
N SER A 519 11.33 1.51 -11.73
CA SER A 519 11.60 0.15 -11.22
C SER A 519 12.78 -0.56 -11.89
N GLU A 520 13.18 -0.11 -13.09
CA GLU A 520 14.27 -0.71 -13.86
C GLU A 520 15.64 -0.08 -13.52
N ARG A 521 15.67 0.94 -12.64
CA ARG A 521 16.91 1.61 -12.24
C ARG A 521 17.67 0.74 -11.22
N PRO A 522 19.01 0.70 -11.26
CA PRO A 522 19.80 -0.06 -10.30
C PRO A 522 19.66 0.49 -8.88
N GLN A 523 19.83 -0.37 -7.88
CA GLN A 523 19.83 0.07 -6.48
C GLN A 523 21.13 0.82 -6.16
N THR A 524 21.10 1.73 -5.18
CA THR A 524 22.30 2.52 -4.81
C THR A 524 23.51 1.66 -4.43
N GLN A 525 23.29 0.48 -3.84
CA GLN A 525 24.35 -0.46 -3.53
C GLN A 525 25.02 -1.02 -4.80
N ASP A 526 24.22 -1.36 -5.81
CA ASP A 526 24.67 -1.85 -7.11
C ASP A 526 25.50 -0.79 -7.83
N ILE A 527 25.03 0.46 -7.81
CA ILE A 527 25.72 1.62 -8.37
C ILE A 527 27.14 1.74 -7.79
N CYS A 528 27.29 1.66 -6.46
CA CYS A 528 28.60 1.72 -5.81
C CYS A 528 29.53 0.58 -6.25
N GLN A 529 29.00 -0.63 -6.41
CA GLN A 529 29.78 -1.80 -6.86
C GLN A 529 30.18 -1.70 -8.33
N ILE A 530 29.32 -1.15 -9.19
CA ILE A 530 29.61 -0.92 -10.61
C ILE A 530 30.68 0.15 -10.78
N ILE A 531 30.60 1.25 -10.02
CA ILE A 531 31.63 2.31 -10.03
C ILE A 531 32.98 1.74 -9.58
N ALA A 532 32.99 0.91 -8.54
CA ALA A 532 34.18 0.23 -8.03
C ALA A 532 34.74 -0.85 -8.98
N GLY A 533 34.05 -1.16 -10.08
CA GLY A 533 34.44 -2.21 -11.04
C GLY A 533 34.29 -3.63 -10.50
N THR A 534 33.62 -3.81 -9.36
CA THR A 534 33.38 -5.13 -8.73
C THR A 534 32.14 -5.82 -9.27
N MET A 535 31.32 -5.12 -10.07
CA MET A 535 30.11 -5.66 -10.69
C MET A 535 29.93 -5.09 -12.11
N PRO A 536 29.50 -5.90 -13.10
CA PRO A 536 29.21 -5.39 -14.44
C PRO A 536 27.96 -4.49 -14.45
N VAL A 537 27.88 -3.58 -15.44
CA VAL A 537 26.68 -2.74 -15.63
C VAL A 537 25.50 -3.61 -16.06
N PRO A 538 24.28 -3.35 -15.57
CA PRO A 538 23.06 -3.97 -16.09
C PRO A 538 22.92 -3.76 -17.61
N ASN A 539 22.26 -4.69 -18.28
CA ASN A 539 22.02 -4.58 -19.73
C ASN A 539 21.19 -3.33 -20.05
N VAL A 540 21.77 -2.37 -20.77
CA VAL A 540 21.07 -1.17 -21.24
C VAL A 540 20.57 -1.44 -22.67
N PRO A 541 19.24 -1.41 -22.92
CA PRO A 541 18.71 -1.68 -24.25
C PRO A 541 19.27 -0.70 -25.29
N PRO A 542 19.35 -1.06 -26.58
CA PRO A 542 19.85 -0.14 -27.61
C PRO A 542 18.88 1.02 -27.90
N PHE A 543 17.63 0.97 -27.45
CA PHE A 543 16.66 2.05 -27.63
C PHE A 543 16.17 2.53 -26.26
N LYS A 544 16.06 3.86 -26.10
CA LYS A 544 15.45 4.47 -24.92
C LYS A 544 14.01 3.98 -24.78
N PRO A 545 13.66 3.30 -23.67
CA PRO A 545 12.29 2.82 -23.48
C PRO A 545 11.30 3.98 -23.37
N ALA A 546 10.06 3.77 -23.81
CA ALA A 546 9.02 4.77 -23.64
C ALA A 546 8.72 4.93 -22.15
N PHE A 547 8.59 6.19 -21.71
CA PHE A 547 8.10 6.46 -20.36
C PHE A 547 6.63 6.01 -20.26
N THR A 548 6.32 5.13 -19.31
CA THR A 548 4.96 4.66 -18.99
C THR A 548 4.65 4.94 -17.52
N TRP A 549 3.46 5.50 -17.24
CA TRP A 549 3.03 5.79 -15.87
C TRP A 549 1.54 5.45 -15.63
N PRO A 550 1.21 4.63 -14.60
CA PRO A 550 2.16 3.87 -13.77
C PRO A 550 2.94 2.87 -14.64
N SER A 551 4.13 2.47 -14.19
CA SER A 551 5.01 1.56 -14.93
C SER A 551 4.22 0.31 -15.35
N MET A 552 3.92 0.19 -16.65
CA MET A 552 3.40 -1.04 -17.20
C MET A 552 4.59 -1.98 -17.37
N VAL A 553 4.77 -2.89 -16.42
CA VAL A 553 5.62 -4.07 -16.63
C VAL A 553 5.12 -4.72 -17.91
N THR A 554 6.01 -4.86 -18.89
CA THR A 554 5.66 -5.31 -20.24
C THR A 554 5.38 -6.80 -20.19
N ALA A 555 4.12 -7.14 -19.88
CA ALA A 555 3.55 -8.44 -20.09
C ALA A 555 3.41 -8.67 -21.60
N PHE A 556 4.23 -9.57 -22.14
CA PHE A 556 3.86 -10.40 -23.29
C PHE A 556 4.44 -11.80 -23.10
N SER A 557 3.85 -12.54 -22.17
CA SER A 557 3.51 -13.96 -22.29
C SER A 557 2.73 -14.35 -21.03
N SER A 558 1.60 -15.04 -21.25
CA SER A 558 0.65 -15.62 -20.27
C SER A 558 -0.03 -14.67 -19.27
N THR A 559 -1.26 -14.27 -19.61
CA THR A 559 -2.42 -14.14 -18.71
C THR A 559 -2.15 -13.77 -17.25
N ASP A 560 -2.04 -12.47 -16.96
CA ASP A 560 -2.19 -11.94 -15.59
C ASP A 560 -3.69 -11.72 -15.32
N THR A 561 -4.37 -12.80 -14.98
CA THR A 561 -5.51 -12.70 -14.06
C THR A 561 -4.96 -12.17 -12.75
N ALA A 562 -5.46 -11.01 -12.30
CA ALA A 562 -5.23 -10.52 -10.95
C ALA A 562 -5.55 -11.65 -9.95
N THR A 563 -4.53 -12.35 -9.46
CA THR A 563 -4.70 -13.48 -8.56
C THR A 563 -4.80 -12.93 -7.14
N PRO A 564 -5.83 -13.32 -6.38
CA PRO A 564 -5.88 -12.98 -4.97
C PRO A 564 -4.71 -13.64 -4.23
N PRO A 565 -4.14 -13.01 -3.19
CA PRO A 565 -3.07 -13.60 -2.39
C PRO A 565 -3.46 -14.94 -1.73
N ASN A 566 -4.75 -15.30 -1.77
CA ASN A 566 -5.31 -16.48 -1.15
C ASN A 566 -6.25 -17.19 -2.13
N PHE A 567 -6.28 -18.53 -2.13
CA PHE A 567 -7.23 -19.31 -2.92
C PHE A 567 -7.90 -20.40 -2.08
N SER A 568 -9.01 -20.94 -2.58
CA SER A 568 -9.70 -22.10 -1.99
C SER A 568 -10.40 -22.90 -3.08
N PHE A 569 -10.05 -24.18 -3.16
CA PHE A 569 -10.65 -25.21 -4.01
C PHE A 569 -11.37 -26.22 -3.09
N ASP A 570 -12.70 -26.21 -3.10
CA ASP A 570 -13.52 -27.13 -2.29
C ASP A 570 -13.73 -28.49 -2.98
N ASN A 571 -13.39 -28.58 -4.27
CA ASN A 571 -13.26 -29.74 -5.13
C ASN A 571 -12.40 -29.35 -6.35
N PHE A 572 -12.14 -30.30 -7.26
CA PHE A 572 -11.36 -30.02 -8.49
C PHE A 572 -12.10 -30.47 -9.75
N SER A 573 -12.37 -29.55 -10.66
CA SER A 573 -12.99 -29.81 -11.96
C SER A 573 -11.95 -29.71 -13.08
N GLN A 574 -11.85 -30.75 -13.92
CA GLN A 574 -10.92 -30.72 -15.05
C GLN A 574 -11.25 -29.59 -16.05
N ALA A 575 -12.53 -29.23 -16.18
CA ALA A 575 -12.96 -28.18 -17.11
C ALA A 575 -12.66 -26.76 -16.58
N GLU A 576 -12.63 -26.57 -15.26
CA GLU A 576 -12.53 -25.25 -14.64
C GLU A 576 -11.13 -24.98 -14.07
N ASP A 577 -10.52 -25.99 -13.45
CA ASP A 577 -9.33 -25.81 -12.61
C ASP A 577 -8.02 -26.20 -13.29
N LYS A 578 -8.08 -26.89 -14.44
CA LYS A 578 -6.87 -27.39 -15.13
C LYS A 578 -5.87 -26.26 -15.43
N ASP A 579 -6.35 -25.08 -15.79
CA ASP A 579 -5.48 -23.94 -16.12
C ASP A 579 -4.89 -23.26 -14.88
N SER A 580 -5.32 -23.63 -13.67
CA SER A 580 -4.73 -23.16 -12.40
C SER A 580 -3.52 -23.98 -11.95
N PHE A 581 -3.27 -25.14 -12.57
CA PHE A 581 -2.23 -26.08 -12.15
C PHE A 581 -1.32 -26.53 -13.30
N GLN A 582 -0.04 -26.71 -12.98
CA GLN A 582 0.90 -27.43 -13.82
C GLN A 582 0.95 -28.90 -13.38
N PHE A 583 0.65 -29.80 -14.30
CA PHE A 583 0.71 -31.26 -14.10
C PHE A 583 2.01 -31.80 -14.69
N LEU A 584 2.74 -32.59 -13.91
CA LEU A 584 4.05 -33.14 -14.26
C LEU A 584 4.16 -34.58 -13.78
N GLY A 585 4.97 -35.38 -14.45
CA GLY A 585 5.09 -36.81 -14.14
C GLY A 585 3.85 -37.56 -14.61
N GLY A 586 4.03 -38.65 -15.37
CA GLY A 586 3.02 -39.23 -16.26
C GLY A 586 1.76 -39.84 -15.62
N GLY A 587 1.41 -39.49 -14.38
CA GLY A 587 0.19 -39.89 -13.68
C GLY A 587 -0.64 -38.75 -13.08
N ALA A 588 -0.14 -37.51 -13.12
CA ALA A 588 -0.81 -36.37 -12.51
C ALA A 588 -1.99 -35.87 -13.37
N THR A 589 -3.19 -35.82 -12.80
CA THR A 589 -4.41 -35.35 -13.48
C THR A 589 -5.41 -34.71 -12.50
N ILE A 590 -6.47 -34.10 -13.04
CA ILE A 590 -7.72 -33.87 -12.31
C ILE A 590 -8.70 -34.93 -12.76
N ASP A 591 -9.20 -35.71 -11.81
CA ASP A 591 -10.28 -36.65 -12.05
C ASP A 591 -11.05 -36.95 -10.74
N ASN A 592 -12.31 -37.36 -10.87
CA ASN A 592 -13.21 -37.68 -9.75
C ASN A 592 -13.25 -36.57 -8.68
N ALA A 593 -13.36 -35.32 -9.11
CA ALA A 593 -13.40 -34.14 -8.24
C ALA A 593 -12.13 -33.92 -7.38
N SER A 594 -11.00 -34.49 -7.78
CA SER A 594 -9.73 -34.49 -7.01
C SER A 594 -8.52 -34.19 -7.88
N LEU A 595 -7.47 -33.62 -7.28
CA LEU A 595 -6.12 -33.69 -7.86
C LEU A 595 -5.61 -35.10 -7.60
N GLN A 596 -5.40 -35.90 -8.64
CA GLN A 596 -4.76 -37.22 -8.55
C GLN A 596 -3.29 -37.05 -8.91
N ILE A 597 -2.39 -37.22 -7.94
CA ILE A 597 -0.96 -37.00 -8.13
C ILE A 597 -0.33 -38.29 -8.72
N THR A 598 -0.76 -39.45 -8.26
CA THR A 598 -0.45 -40.76 -8.87
C THR A 598 -1.67 -41.31 -9.63
N PRO A 599 -1.47 -42.21 -10.62
CA PRO A 599 -2.59 -42.76 -11.39
C PRO A 599 -3.58 -43.56 -10.53
N ASP A 600 -4.86 -43.53 -10.91
CA ASP A 600 -5.90 -44.37 -10.32
C ASP A 600 -5.56 -45.86 -10.45
N THR A 601 -5.59 -46.57 -9.31
CA THR A 601 -5.29 -48.00 -9.20
C THR A 601 -6.46 -48.90 -9.62
N THR A 602 -7.64 -48.32 -9.89
CA THR A 602 -8.86 -49.02 -10.30
C THR A 602 -9.01 -49.17 -11.82
N GLU A 603 -8.31 -48.34 -12.60
CA GLU A 603 -8.28 -48.43 -14.06
C GLU A 603 -7.28 -49.50 -14.52
N ASN A 604 -7.58 -50.20 -15.63
CA ASN A 604 -6.64 -51.12 -16.31
C ASN A 604 -5.49 -50.36 -16.99
N VAL A 605 -4.82 -49.46 -16.27
CA VAL A 605 -3.66 -48.72 -16.75
C VAL A 605 -2.48 -49.68 -16.84
N PRO A 606 -1.84 -49.88 -18.01
CA PRO A 606 -0.62 -50.65 -18.08
C PRO A 606 0.45 -49.96 -17.23
N ASN A 607 1.05 -50.71 -16.29
CA ASN A 607 2.23 -50.31 -15.50
C ASN A 607 1.99 -49.17 -14.47
N LEU A 608 1.46 -49.55 -13.30
CA LEU A 608 1.29 -48.68 -12.11
C LEU A 608 2.57 -48.56 -11.25
N LEU A 609 3.61 -49.33 -11.56
CA LEU A 609 4.86 -49.36 -10.81
C LEU A 609 5.70 -48.13 -11.12
N ASN A 610 6.39 -47.58 -10.10
CA ASN A 610 7.34 -46.48 -10.25
C ASN A 610 6.77 -45.25 -10.99
N ARG A 611 5.50 -44.92 -10.75
CA ARG A 611 4.83 -43.74 -11.31
C ARG A 611 4.96 -42.60 -10.33
N PHE A 612 5.15 -41.39 -10.83
CA PHE A 612 5.32 -40.22 -10.00
C PHE A 612 4.65 -39.03 -10.64
N GLY A 613 4.25 -38.09 -9.81
CA GLY A 613 3.59 -36.87 -10.25
C GLY A 613 3.93 -35.69 -9.36
N ARG A 614 3.81 -34.50 -9.94
CA ARG A 614 3.85 -33.23 -9.22
C ARG A 614 2.79 -32.31 -9.82
N ILE A 615 1.92 -31.78 -8.97
CA ILE A 615 0.87 -30.82 -9.34
C ILE A 615 1.17 -29.53 -8.62
N MET A 616 1.48 -28.47 -9.37
CA MET A 616 1.89 -27.18 -8.83
C MET A 616 0.86 -26.11 -9.16
N TYR A 617 0.48 -25.28 -8.19
CA TYR A 617 -0.30 -24.08 -8.48
C TYR A 617 0.57 -23.11 -9.27
N ILE A 618 0.07 -22.63 -10.42
CA ILE A 618 0.93 -21.94 -11.41
C ILE A 618 1.36 -20.53 -11.00
N HIS A 619 0.76 -19.95 -9.95
CA HIS A 619 1.09 -18.59 -9.51
C HIS A 619 2.11 -18.64 -8.37
N PRO A 620 3.24 -17.91 -8.48
CA PRO A 620 4.25 -17.85 -7.43
C PRO A 620 3.86 -16.87 -6.32
N PHE A 621 4.41 -17.10 -5.12
CA PHE A 621 4.25 -16.21 -3.97
C PHE A 621 5.58 -15.65 -3.49
N ASN A 622 5.55 -14.39 -3.07
CA ASN A 622 6.69 -13.76 -2.41
C ASN A 622 6.78 -14.23 -0.94
N MET A 623 7.83 -14.97 -0.62
CA MET A 623 8.03 -15.57 0.70
C MET A 623 8.72 -14.62 1.69
N TRP A 624 9.44 -13.58 1.23
CA TRP A 624 10.03 -12.53 2.08
C TRP A 624 10.38 -11.24 1.34
N LEU A 625 10.54 -10.16 2.12
CA LEU A 625 11.13 -8.89 1.69
C LEU A 625 12.51 -8.66 2.33
N SER A 626 12.70 -9.07 3.59
CA SER A 626 13.96 -8.99 4.33
C SER A 626 14.11 -10.17 5.30
N ASP A 627 15.20 -10.24 6.06
CA ASP A 627 15.33 -11.23 7.15
C ASP A 627 14.22 -11.10 8.20
N GLU A 628 13.84 -9.86 8.51
CA GLU A 628 12.80 -9.56 9.51
C GLU A 628 11.38 -9.70 8.94
N ILE A 629 11.21 -9.53 7.63
CA ILE A 629 9.91 -9.52 6.97
C ILE A 629 9.79 -10.75 6.07
N GLN A 630 9.27 -11.84 6.64
CA GLN A 630 8.90 -13.07 5.91
C GLN A 630 7.39 -13.32 5.99
N ALA A 631 6.85 -14.02 5.00
CA ALA A 631 5.43 -14.31 4.90
C ALA A 631 5.06 -15.37 5.93
N SER A 632 3.92 -15.19 6.58
CA SER A 632 3.22 -16.26 7.29
C SER A 632 2.20 -16.86 6.33
N PHE A 633 1.98 -18.17 6.39
CA PHE A 633 0.95 -18.81 5.60
C PHE A 633 0.21 -19.89 6.37
N ASN A 634 -0.99 -20.20 5.91
CA ASN A 634 -1.82 -21.30 6.35
C ASN A 634 -2.33 -22.04 5.10
N SER A 635 -1.80 -23.25 4.88
CA SER A 635 -2.31 -24.16 3.86
C SER A 635 -3.20 -25.20 4.53
N ASN A 636 -4.43 -25.36 4.04
CA ASN A 636 -5.39 -26.33 4.53
C ASN A 636 -5.88 -27.17 3.35
N PHE A 637 -5.78 -28.50 3.46
CA PHE A 637 -6.15 -29.40 2.39
C PHE A 637 -6.73 -30.71 2.95
N VAL A 638 -7.50 -31.41 2.13
CA VAL A 638 -8.02 -32.74 2.45
C VAL A 638 -7.34 -33.73 1.53
N ILE A 639 -6.66 -34.72 2.11
CA ILE A 639 -6.03 -35.82 1.37
C ILE A 639 -6.83 -37.11 1.51
N ASN A 640 -6.72 -37.95 0.49
CA ASN A 640 -7.08 -39.35 0.54
C ASN A 640 -5.95 -40.13 -0.13
N ILE A 641 -5.30 -41.00 0.65
CA ILE A 641 -4.31 -41.94 0.15
C ILE A 641 -4.99 -43.30 0.18
N PHE A 642 -5.11 -43.95 -0.97
CA PHE A 642 -5.87 -45.18 -1.13
C PHE A 642 -5.03 -46.30 -1.70
N ARG A 643 -4.96 -47.42 -0.97
CA ARG A 643 -4.41 -48.70 -1.46
C ARG A 643 -5.51 -49.73 -1.66
N LYS A 644 -5.29 -50.65 -2.60
CA LYS A 644 -6.12 -51.85 -2.74
C LYS A 644 -5.75 -52.85 -1.65
N THR A 645 -6.74 -53.47 -0.99
CA THR A 645 -6.57 -54.36 0.18
C THR A 645 -5.61 -55.55 0.00
N THR A 646 -5.16 -55.84 -1.22
CA THR A 646 -4.19 -56.90 -1.52
C THR A 646 -2.73 -56.41 -1.62
N TRP A 647 -2.49 -55.10 -1.54
CA TRP A 647 -1.19 -54.46 -1.73
C TRP A 647 -0.78 -53.71 -0.46
N ASN A 648 0.52 -53.68 -0.17
CA ASN A 648 1.09 -52.79 0.85
C ASN A 648 0.95 -51.33 0.38
N ALA A 649 0.98 -50.37 1.30
CA ALA A 649 0.94 -48.95 0.95
C ALA A 649 2.15 -48.53 0.11
N GLY A 650 2.01 -47.44 -0.64
CA GLY A 650 3.02 -46.91 -1.56
C GLY A 650 4.06 -46.01 -0.87
N GLU A 651 4.62 -45.07 -1.63
CA GLU A 651 5.69 -44.17 -1.16
C GLU A 651 5.14 -42.88 -0.51
N GLY A 652 3.83 -42.63 -0.56
CA GLY A 652 3.19 -41.50 0.10
C GLY A 652 2.97 -40.25 -0.76
N LEU A 653 2.75 -39.13 -0.07
CA LEU A 653 2.43 -37.81 -0.64
C LEU A 653 3.19 -36.72 0.09
N ALA A 654 3.55 -35.64 -0.61
CA ALA A 654 4.16 -34.46 -0.01
C ALA A 654 3.47 -33.16 -0.42
N PHE A 655 3.20 -32.29 0.55
CA PHE A 655 2.90 -30.87 0.31
C PHE A 655 4.21 -30.11 0.15
N LEU A 656 4.38 -29.41 -0.98
CA LEU A 656 5.66 -28.92 -1.47
C LEU A 656 5.68 -27.40 -1.64
N ILE A 657 6.77 -26.77 -1.19
CA ILE A 657 7.20 -25.43 -1.57
C ILE A 657 8.45 -25.56 -2.46
N ALA A 658 8.38 -25.06 -3.70
CA ALA A 658 9.43 -25.25 -4.70
C ALA A 658 9.82 -23.94 -5.40
N PRO A 659 11.05 -23.83 -5.93
CA PRO A 659 11.52 -22.62 -6.60
C PRO A 659 10.90 -22.42 -7.98
N ASP A 660 10.39 -23.50 -8.59
CA ASP A 660 9.80 -23.50 -9.93
C ASP A 660 8.71 -24.58 -10.06
N LEU A 661 8.12 -24.65 -11.26
CA LEU A 661 7.11 -25.61 -11.65
C LEU A 661 7.71 -26.89 -12.26
N SER A 662 9.00 -27.20 -12.07
CA SER A 662 9.62 -28.37 -12.68
C SER A 662 9.54 -29.61 -11.77
N ILE A 663 9.85 -30.78 -12.32
CA ILE A 663 10.01 -32.04 -11.56
C ILE A 663 11.39 -32.63 -11.87
N PRO A 664 12.15 -33.12 -10.87
CA PRO A 664 13.43 -33.77 -11.14
C PRO A 664 13.23 -35.02 -12.01
N GLY A 665 14.15 -35.25 -12.96
CA GLY A 665 14.13 -36.51 -13.73
C GLY A 665 14.37 -37.72 -12.83
N ALA A 666 13.76 -38.86 -13.14
CA ALA A 666 13.90 -40.11 -12.37
C ALA A 666 13.60 -39.98 -10.87
N SER A 667 12.57 -39.19 -10.53
CA SER A 667 12.12 -38.95 -9.15
C SER A 667 11.02 -39.91 -8.69
N ASN A 668 10.96 -41.11 -9.26
CA ASN A 668 10.00 -42.17 -8.88
C ASN A 668 10.46 -42.98 -7.66
N GLY A 669 9.56 -43.76 -7.09
CA GLY A 669 9.77 -44.54 -5.86
C GLY A 669 10.05 -43.63 -4.66
N GLN A 670 11.02 -44.06 -3.84
CA GLN A 670 11.53 -43.39 -2.63
C GLN A 670 11.87 -41.89 -2.78
N TRP A 671 11.95 -41.37 -4.00
CA TRP A 671 12.26 -39.95 -4.27
C TRP A 671 11.02 -39.04 -4.25
N LEU A 672 9.82 -39.61 -4.18
CA LEU A 672 8.52 -38.95 -3.97
C LEU A 672 8.15 -37.82 -4.97
N GLY A 673 8.83 -37.76 -6.11
CA GLY A 673 8.73 -36.59 -6.97
C GLY A 673 9.35 -35.33 -6.38
N LEU A 674 10.16 -35.41 -5.31
CA LEU A 674 10.84 -34.31 -4.62
C LEU A 674 12.28 -34.10 -5.13
N THR A 675 13.06 -35.17 -5.16
CA THR A 675 14.49 -35.20 -5.55
C THR A 675 14.76 -36.40 -6.47
N ASN A 676 16.02 -36.77 -6.66
CA ASN A 676 16.45 -38.01 -7.27
C ASN A 676 17.83 -38.42 -6.73
N ALA A 677 18.33 -39.57 -7.16
CA ALA A 677 19.63 -40.11 -6.73
C ALA A 677 20.84 -39.17 -6.96
N SER A 678 20.73 -38.18 -7.85
CA SER A 678 21.83 -37.27 -8.19
C SER A 678 21.79 -35.93 -7.45
N ASN A 679 20.64 -35.52 -6.92
CA ASN A 679 20.47 -34.22 -6.28
C ASN A 679 19.87 -34.27 -4.88
N ASP A 680 19.59 -35.44 -4.31
CA ASP A 680 19.10 -35.53 -2.95
C ASP A 680 20.09 -34.90 -1.93
N GLY A 681 19.58 -34.03 -1.05
CA GLY A 681 20.38 -33.25 -0.11
C GLY A 681 21.09 -32.03 -0.72
N ASN A 682 20.95 -31.77 -2.02
CA ASN A 682 21.58 -30.63 -2.66
C ASN A 682 20.82 -29.33 -2.33
N GLN A 683 21.54 -28.35 -1.76
CA GLN A 683 21.00 -27.04 -1.41
C GLN A 683 20.43 -26.25 -2.60
N THR A 684 20.85 -26.56 -3.82
CA THR A 684 20.30 -25.91 -5.03
C THR A 684 18.88 -26.36 -5.37
N ASN A 685 18.36 -27.43 -4.74
CA ASN A 685 16.96 -27.85 -4.94
C ASN A 685 15.99 -26.77 -4.45
N GLN A 686 16.36 -26.05 -3.39
CA GLN A 686 15.60 -24.99 -2.76
C GLN A 686 14.14 -25.37 -2.45
N ILE A 687 13.93 -26.60 -1.98
CA ILE A 687 12.61 -27.15 -1.65
C ILE A 687 12.45 -27.36 -0.14
N VAL A 688 11.22 -27.14 0.32
CA VAL A 688 10.75 -27.56 1.65
C VAL A 688 9.43 -28.29 1.46
N ALA A 689 9.29 -29.47 2.05
CA ALA A 689 8.08 -30.26 1.93
C ALA A 689 7.63 -30.87 3.27
N ILE A 690 6.32 -31.07 3.39
CA ILE A 690 5.72 -31.89 4.43
C ILE A 690 5.27 -33.20 3.80
N GLU A 691 5.95 -34.27 4.14
CA GLU A 691 5.73 -35.63 3.66
C GLU A 691 4.76 -36.38 4.57
N PHE A 692 3.90 -37.18 3.96
CA PHE A 692 2.97 -38.12 4.55
C PHE A 692 3.42 -39.49 4.05
N ASP A 693 4.31 -40.10 4.81
CA ASP A 693 5.01 -41.31 4.39
C ASP A 693 4.22 -42.56 4.78
N THR A 694 4.11 -43.46 3.82
CA THR A 694 3.41 -44.74 3.90
C THR A 694 4.32 -45.94 3.69
N GLU A 695 5.61 -45.71 3.41
CA GLU A 695 6.63 -46.73 3.25
C GLU A 695 7.68 -46.53 4.35
N LYS A 696 8.39 -47.60 4.72
CA LYS A 696 9.51 -47.47 5.66
C LYS A 696 10.83 -47.69 4.94
N GLN A 697 11.64 -46.65 4.84
CA GLN A 697 13.05 -46.73 4.45
C GLN A 697 13.97 -46.83 5.69
N ASP A 698 15.26 -47.03 5.47
CA ASP A 698 16.26 -47.19 6.55
C ASP A 698 16.36 -45.98 7.50
N TYR A 699 15.91 -44.81 7.05
CA TYR A 699 15.95 -43.55 7.80
C TYR A 699 14.60 -43.18 8.46
N ASP A 700 13.53 -43.93 8.21
CA ASP A 700 12.19 -43.61 8.68
C ASP A 700 11.87 -44.22 10.05
N PRO A 701 11.10 -43.52 10.90
CA PRO A 701 10.68 -44.07 12.18
C PRO A 701 9.77 -45.30 12.02
N ASN A 702 8.86 -45.27 11.05
CA ASN A 702 7.92 -46.33 10.65
C ASN A 702 7.36 -46.01 9.25
N ASP A 703 6.47 -46.87 8.74
CA ASP A 703 5.71 -46.76 7.49
C ASP A 703 4.42 -45.92 7.63
N ASN A 704 4.34 -45.06 8.65
CA ASN A 704 3.16 -44.25 8.94
C ASN A 704 3.56 -42.99 9.73
N HIS A 705 4.15 -42.01 9.06
CA HIS A 705 4.67 -40.81 9.70
C HIS A 705 4.50 -39.53 8.87
N ILE A 706 4.63 -38.38 9.54
CA ILE A 706 4.77 -37.07 8.88
C ILE A 706 6.23 -36.64 8.98
N GLY A 707 6.78 -36.19 7.85
CA GLY A 707 8.15 -35.72 7.68
C GLY A 707 8.26 -34.24 7.31
N LEU A 708 9.32 -33.57 7.77
CA LEU A 708 9.74 -32.24 7.27
C LEU A 708 11.01 -32.38 6.43
N ASN A 709 10.84 -32.41 5.12
CA ASN A 709 11.90 -32.54 4.14
C ASN A 709 12.48 -31.17 3.77
N ILE A 710 13.81 -31.06 3.73
CA ILE A 710 14.51 -29.86 3.28
C ILE A 710 15.56 -30.29 2.27
N ASN A 711 15.35 -29.99 1.00
CA ASN A 711 16.25 -30.35 -0.10
C ASN A 711 16.56 -31.86 -0.27
N SER A 712 15.96 -32.73 0.53
CA SER A 712 16.17 -34.18 0.56
C SER A 712 14.89 -34.88 0.98
N VAL A 713 14.64 -36.10 0.49
CA VAL A 713 13.58 -36.98 1.01
C VAL A 713 13.85 -37.46 2.44
N ASN A 714 15.10 -37.39 2.92
CA ASN A 714 15.37 -37.69 4.32
C ASN A 714 14.90 -36.52 5.22
N SER A 715 13.87 -36.78 6.01
CA SER A 715 13.22 -35.79 6.86
C SER A 715 14.09 -35.27 8.00
N THR A 716 14.15 -33.94 8.14
CA THR A 716 14.89 -33.27 9.24
C THR A 716 14.16 -33.32 10.59
N ALA A 717 12.86 -33.63 10.55
CA ALA A 717 12.02 -33.90 11.71
C ALA A 717 10.91 -34.85 11.27
N THR A 718 10.57 -35.82 12.11
CA THR A 718 9.51 -36.80 11.85
C THR A 718 8.60 -36.95 13.07
N VAL A 719 7.36 -37.36 12.84
CA VAL A 719 6.40 -37.77 13.88
C VAL A 719 5.62 -39.00 13.43
N SER A 720 5.64 -40.06 14.23
CA SER A 720 4.83 -41.26 13.99
C SER A 720 3.34 -40.95 14.20
N LEU A 721 2.50 -41.40 13.27
CA LEU A 721 1.05 -41.22 13.34
C LEU A 721 0.34 -42.32 14.15
N ASP A 722 1.04 -43.41 14.46
CA ASP A 722 0.54 -44.50 15.31
C ASP A 722 0.16 -43.99 16.71
N ASP A 723 0.93 -43.04 17.23
CA ASP A 723 0.70 -42.38 18.53
C ASP A 723 -0.62 -41.59 18.58
N TYR A 724 -1.21 -41.31 17.42
CA TYR A 724 -2.40 -40.49 17.25
C TYR A 724 -3.60 -41.27 16.70
N ASN A 725 -3.48 -42.59 16.53
CA ASN A 725 -4.48 -43.45 15.88
C ASN A 725 -4.88 -42.93 14.48
N ILE A 726 -3.91 -42.42 13.74
CA ILE A 726 -4.07 -42.02 12.34
C ILE A 726 -3.30 -43.05 11.52
N GLU A 727 -3.95 -43.67 10.55
CA GLU A 727 -3.33 -44.61 9.61
C GLU A 727 -3.38 -43.97 8.23
N LEU A 728 -2.21 -43.69 7.64
CA LEU A 728 -2.13 -43.32 6.23
C LEU A 728 -2.35 -44.56 5.35
N SER A 729 -3.04 -44.39 4.21
CA SER A 729 -3.39 -45.49 3.31
C SER A 729 -4.14 -46.66 3.96
N PRO A 730 -5.20 -46.43 4.78
CA PRO A 730 -5.92 -47.51 5.46
C PRO A 730 -6.71 -48.39 4.48
N GLU A 731 -7.01 -49.64 4.88
CA GLU A 731 -7.82 -50.56 4.05
C GLU A 731 -9.22 -50.00 3.71
N VAL A 732 -9.78 -49.21 4.62
CA VAL A 732 -11.03 -48.47 4.39
C VAL A 732 -10.68 -47.03 4.05
N PRO A 733 -10.98 -46.54 2.82
CA PRO A 733 -10.63 -45.20 2.40
C PRO A 733 -11.07 -44.16 3.43
N THR A 734 -10.12 -43.37 3.91
CA THR A 734 -10.37 -42.38 4.95
C THR A 734 -9.81 -41.03 4.50
N ASN A 735 -10.65 -40.00 4.58
CA ASN A 735 -10.23 -38.63 4.28
C ASN A 735 -9.60 -38.02 5.51
N TYR A 736 -8.45 -37.39 5.33
CA TYR A 736 -7.77 -36.64 6.38
C TYR A 736 -7.65 -35.17 5.99
N ARG A 737 -8.03 -34.29 6.92
CA ARG A 737 -7.81 -32.85 6.80
C ARG A 737 -6.49 -32.49 7.45
N VAL A 738 -5.69 -31.73 6.73
CA VAL A 738 -4.34 -31.30 7.12
C VAL A 738 -4.26 -29.78 7.11
N TRP A 739 -3.59 -29.22 8.11
CA TRP A 739 -3.20 -27.81 8.14
C TRP A 739 -1.68 -27.70 8.27
N VAL A 740 -1.04 -26.99 7.34
CA VAL A 740 0.37 -26.60 7.40
C VAL A 740 0.44 -25.10 7.65
N HIS A 741 0.85 -24.73 8.85
CA HIS A 741 0.96 -23.35 9.31
C HIS A 741 2.42 -22.95 9.38
N TYR A 742 2.79 -21.81 8.80
CA TYR A 742 4.09 -21.19 9.01
C TYR A 742 3.95 -19.78 9.53
N ASN A 743 4.62 -19.48 10.63
CA ASN A 743 4.69 -18.12 11.18
C ASN A 743 6.01 -17.47 10.75
N GLY A 744 5.95 -16.54 9.80
CA GLY A 744 7.12 -15.84 9.28
C GLY A 744 7.83 -14.94 10.31
N THR A 745 7.23 -14.68 11.46
CA THR A 745 7.86 -13.90 12.56
C THR A 745 8.61 -14.81 13.51
N SER A 746 7.98 -15.87 14.02
CA SER A 746 8.62 -16.81 14.95
C SER A 746 9.45 -17.90 14.25
N LYS A 747 9.36 -18.00 12.92
CA LYS A 747 10.00 -19.05 12.10
C LYS A 747 9.56 -20.46 12.51
N VAL A 748 8.32 -20.61 12.96
CA VAL A 748 7.78 -21.91 13.40
C VAL A 748 6.84 -22.45 12.33
N MET A 749 7.08 -23.70 11.94
CA MET A 749 6.21 -24.50 11.09
C MET A 749 5.47 -25.53 11.92
N GLU A 750 4.15 -25.58 11.78
CA GLU A 750 3.27 -26.46 12.54
C GLU A 750 2.34 -27.23 11.61
N VAL A 751 2.24 -28.54 11.81
CA VAL A 751 1.38 -29.44 11.04
C VAL A 751 0.32 -30.03 11.97
N TYR A 752 -0.93 -29.95 11.55
CA TYR A 752 -2.08 -30.55 12.23
C TYR A 752 -2.77 -31.49 11.26
N MET A 753 -3.28 -32.61 11.76
CA MET A 753 -4.03 -33.56 10.94
C MET A 753 -5.11 -34.24 11.78
N VAL A 754 -6.27 -34.48 11.17
CA VAL A 754 -7.39 -35.21 11.77
C VAL A 754 -8.27 -35.80 10.66
N GLN A 755 -9.04 -36.83 10.97
CA GLN A 755 -10.06 -37.35 10.04
C GLN A 755 -11.02 -36.22 9.63
N ASP A 756 -11.31 -36.10 8.33
CA ASP A 756 -12.14 -35.00 7.83
C ASP A 756 -13.55 -35.00 8.49
N GLY A 757 -14.05 -33.80 8.77
CA GLY A 757 -15.28 -33.59 9.56
C GLY A 757 -15.07 -33.48 11.07
N GLN A 758 -13.89 -33.84 11.61
CA GLN A 758 -13.53 -33.60 13.01
C GLN A 758 -12.95 -32.19 13.22
N PRO A 759 -13.07 -31.61 14.44
CA PRO A 759 -12.49 -30.31 14.73
C PRO A 759 -10.97 -30.34 14.66
N LYS A 760 -10.36 -29.21 14.25
CA LYS A 760 -8.90 -29.05 14.22
C LYS A 760 -8.30 -29.33 15.62
N PRO A 761 -7.25 -30.16 15.73
CA PRO A 761 -6.59 -30.42 17.01
C PRO A 761 -6.00 -29.14 17.64
N GLU A 762 -6.05 -29.04 18.97
CA GLU A 762 -5.45 -27.90 19.70
C GLU A 762 -3.92 -27.90 19.65
N LYS A 763 -3.32 -29.09 19.54
CA LYS A 763 -1.86 -29.29 19.48
C LYS A 763 -1.44 -29.76 18.09
N PRO A 764 -0.35 -29.22 17.54
CA PRO A 764 0.21 -29.73 16.30
C PRO A 764 0.81 -31.12 16.50
N LEU A 765 0.77 -31.95 15.46
CA LEU A 765 1.49 -33.22 15.40
C LEU A 765 2.99 -32.97 15.24
N LEU A 766 3.36 -32.02 14.38
CA LEU A 766 4.74 -31.60 14.16
C LEU A 766 4.85 -30.08 14.37
N SER A 767 5.81 -29.64 15.18
CA SER A 767 6.14 -28.22 15.38
C SER A 767 7.65 -28.05 15.36
N LYS A 768 8.17 -27.29 14.38
CA LYS A 768 9.61 -27.14 14.18
C LYS A 768 9.97 -25.70 13.82
N THR A 769 11.04 -25.19 14.42
CA THR A 769 11.63 -23.91 14.01
C THR A 769 12.44 -24.10 12.73
N ILE A 770 12.08 -23.39 11.66
CA ILE A 770 12.71 -23.41 10.35
C ILE A 770 12.68 -21.99 9.74
N ASN A 771 13.81 -21.51 9.25
CA ASN A 771 13.87 -20.23 8.54
C ASN A 771 13.70 -20.46 7.03
N LEU A 772 12.48 -20.31 6.50
CA LEU A 772 12.20 -20.61 5.09
C LEU A 772 13.05 -19.81 4.09
N LYS A 773 13.47 -18.59 4.45
CA LYS A 773 14.38 -17.79 3.60
C LYS A 773 15.71 -18.50 3.29
N GLU A 774 16.18 -19.37 4.17
CA GLU A 774 17.44 -20.11 3.98
C GLU A 774 17.29 -21.32 3.06
N HIS A 775 16.06 -21.73 2.74
CA HIS A 775 15.79 -23.03 2.12
C HIS A 775 14.94 -22.97 0.84
N VAL A 776 14.16 -21.91 0.62
CA VAL A 776 13.35 -21.75 -0.60
C VAL A 776 13.79 -20.51 -1.38
N ASN A 777 13.10 -20.15 -2.47
CA ASN A 777 13.33 -18.91 -3.23
C ASN A 777 12.36 -17.79 -2.84
N LYS A 778 12.77 -16.53 -3.09
CA LYS A 778 11.96 -15.36 -2.75
C LYS A 778 10.58 -15.45 -3.41
N GLN A 779 10.55 -15.82 -4.68
CA GLN A 779 9.35 -16.31 -5.35
C GLN A 779 9.38 -17.84 -5.30
N SER A 780 8.36 -18.44 -4.69
CA SER A 780 8.21 -19.90 -4.63
C SER A 780 6.78 -20.30 -4.97
N TYR A 781 6.63 -21.53 -5.43
CA TYR A 781 5.36 -22.15 -5.80
C TYR A 781 4.95 -23.17 -4.76
N PHE A 782 3.64 -23.36 -4.62
CA PHE A 782 3.07 -24.39 -3.75
C PHE A 782 2.45 -25.49 -4.60
N GLY A 783 2.48 -26.72 -4.11
CA GLY A 783 1.86 -27.85 -4.78
C GLY A 783 1.98 -29.14 -4.00
N PHE A 784 1.80 -30.24 -4.72
CA PHE A 784 1.91 -31.59 -4.18
C PHE A 784 2.77 -32.47 -5.08
N ALA A 785 3.50 -33.40 -4.47
CA ALA A 785 4.26 -34.43 -5.17
C ALA A 785 3.95 -35.79 -4.54
N ALA A 786 3.98 -36.86 -5.32
CA ALA A 786 3.76 -38.21 -4.84
C ALA A 786 4.36 -39.23 -5.81
N SER A 787 4.58 -40.44 -5.31
CA SER A 787 5.07 -41.55 -6.12
C SER A 787 4.43 -42.88 -5.72
N THR A 788 4.44 -43.81 -6.65
CA THR A 788 4.25 -45.24 -6.42
C THR A 788 5.61 -45.94 -6.49
N GLY A 789 5.74 -47.08 -5.83
CA GLY A 789 6.93 -47.92 -5.79
C GLY A 789 6.81 -49.19 -6.64
N ASP A 790 7.63 -50.19 -6.33
CA ASP A 790 7.61 -51.54 -6.92
C ASP A 790 7.89 -52.60 -5.84
N PRO A 791 6.93 -53.45 -5.45
CA PRO A 791 5.60 -53.67 -6.06
C PRO A 791 4.47 -52.79 -5.47
N GLN A 792 4.79 -51.92 -4.51
CA GLN A 792 3.84 -51.12 -3.73
C GLN A 792 3.27 -49.94 -4.50
N VAL A 793 1.95 -49.83 -4.60
CA VAL A 793 1.29 -48.74 -5.33
C VAL A 793 0.04 -48.28 -4.61
N GLU A 794 -0.22 -46.98 -4.69
CA GLU A 794 -1.40 -46.36 -4.10
C GLU A 794 -1.80 -45.11 -4.92
N LEU A 795 -3.07 -44.74 -4.76
CA LEU A 795 -3.63 -43.52 -5.30
C LEU A 795 -3.46 -42.39 -4.27
N ASN A 796 -2.73 -41.35 -4.67
CA ASN A 796 -2.46 -40.17 -3.87
C ASN A 796 -3.32 -39.00 -4.38
N CYS A 797 -4.32 -38.60 -3.60
CA CYS A 797 -5.26 -37.55 -4.00
C CYS A 797 -5.36 -36.40 -3.01
N VAL A 798 -5.57 -35.20 -3.55
CA VAL A 798 -6.02 -34.02 -2.80
C VAL A 798 -7.44 -33.69 -3.24
N LEU A 799 -8.38 -33.73 -2.29
CA LEU A 799 -9.81 -33.52 -2.51
C LEU A 799 -10.21 -32.04 -2.38
N LYS A 800 -9.50 -31.30 -1.53
CA LYS A 800 -9.73 -29.86 -1.27
C LYS A 800 -8.39 -29.19 -0.98
N TRP A 801 -8.23 -27.93 -1.38
CA TRP A 801 -7.04 -27.15 -1.03
C TRP A 801 -7.31 -25.65 -0.94
N SER A 802 -6.95 -25.05 0.18
CA SER A 802 -6.93 -23.60 0.39
C SER A 802 -5.57 -23.14 0.87
N LEU A 803 -5.11 -21.99 0.40
CA LEU A 803 -3.88 -21.34 0.87
C LEU A 803 -4.18 -19.88 1.22
N GLU A 804 -3.79 -19.47 2.42
CA GLU A 804 -3.75 -18.07 2.86
C GLU A 804 -2.30 -17.67 3.15
N ILE A 805 -1.82 -16.56 2.59
CA ILE A 805 -0.45 -16.07 2.80
C ILE A 805 -0.40 -14.54 2.96
N ASP A 806 0.47 -14.06 3.86
CA ASP A 806 0.63 -12.64 4.19
C ASP A 806 0.93 -11.77 2.94
N ASP A 807 0.25 -10.63 2.81
CA ASP A 807 0.69 -9.53 1.94
C ASP A 807 1.88 -8.81 2.58
N LEU A 808 3.07 -9.08 2.03
CA LEU A 808 4.32 -8.55 2.56
C LEU A 808 4.46 -7.03 2.43
N GLN A 809 3.84 -6.40 1.43
CA GLN A 809 3.92 -4.95 1.24
C GLN A 809 3.16 -4.22 2.34
N LYS A 810 1.97 -4.71 2.67
CA LYS A 810 1.20 -4.26 3.83
C LYS A 810 1.95 -4.46 5.15
N LYS A 811 2.68 -5.59 5.28
CA LYS A 811 3.50 -5.89 6.46
C LYS A 811 4.71 -4.95 6.60
N SER A 812 5.36 -4.56 5.50
CA SER A 812 6.47 -3.60 5.52
C SER A 812 6.03 -2.19 5.88
N ASP A 813 4.91 -1.71 5.33
CA ASP A 813 4.41 -0.36 5.61
C ASP A 813 4.10 -0.17 7.10
N LEU A 814 3.55 -1.21 7.73
CA LEU A 814 3.27 -1.23 9.16
C LEU A 814 4.55 -1.19 10.01
N LEU A 815 5.64 -1.81 9.55
CA LEU A 815 6.94 -1.75 10.23
C LEU A 815 7.59 -0.37 10.10
N TRP A 816 7.54 0.24 8.92
CA TRP A 816 8.06 1.59 8.68
C TRP A 816 7.31 2.65 9.49
N LEU A 817 6.00 2.51 9.65
CA LEU A 817 5.19 3.32 10.56
C LEU A 817 5.65 3.19 12.02
N LYS A 818 5.96 1.98 12.48
CA LYS A 818 6.48 1.71 13.84
C LYS A 818 7.87 2.31 14.06
N ILE A 819 8.78 2.18 13.10
CA ILE A 819 10.14 2.74 13.17
C ILE A 819 10.10 4.28 13.10
N GLY A 820 9.29 4.86 12.21
CA GLY A 820 9.12 6.31 12.09
C GLY A 820 8.63 6.94 13.39
N ALA A 821 7.66 6.32 14.07
CA ALA A 821 7.21 6.74 15.38
C ALA A 821 8.29 6.54 16.48
N GLY A 822 9.00 5.41 16.43
CA GLY A 822 10.04 5.04 17.39
C GLY A 822 11.31 5.89 17.32
N VAL A 823 11.69 6.42 16.16
CA VAL A 823 12.91 7.24 15.97
C VAL A 823 12.59 8.74 15.98
N GLY A 824 11.44 9.14 15.45
CA GLY A 824 11.05 10.56 15.37
C GLY A 824 10.89 11.23 16.73
N VAL A 825 10.32 10.52 17.71
CA VAL A 825 10.06 11.08 19.06
C VAL A 825 11.35 11.22 19.90
N PRO A 826 12.26 10.23 19.93
CA PRO A 826 13.59 10.39 20.55
C PRO A 826 14.45 11.47 19.91
N LEU A 827 14.40 11.61 18.57
CA LEU A 827 15.20 12.62 17.87
C LEU A 827 14.70 14.04 18.21
N VAL A 828 13.37 14.26 18.22
CA VAL A 828 12.77 15.55 18.58
C VAL A 828 13.02 15.89 20.05
N THR A 829 12.91 14.90 20.95
CA THR A 829 13.20 15.11 22.38
C THR A 829 14.69 15.36 22.64
N LEU A 830 15.60 14.68 21.93
CA LEU A 830 17.04 14.94 21.98
C LEU A 830 17.38 16.34 21.45
N LEU A 831 16.76 16.77 20.33
CA LEU A 831 16.95 18.12 19.79
C LEU A 831 16.44 19.21 20.74
N ILE A 832 15.32 18.97 21.42
CA ILE A 832 14.82 19.86 22.48
C ILE A 832 15.78 19.87 23.68
N LEU A 833 16.28 18.73 24.12
CA LEU A 833 17.25 18.61 25.22
C LEU A 833 18.57 19.31 24.88
N CYS A 834 19.11 19.09 23.68
CA CYS A 834 20.28 19.77 23.15
C CYS A 834 20.05 21.28 23.03
N GLY A 835 18.85 21.72 22.62
CA GLY A 835 18.45 23.12 22.59
C GLY A 835 18.41 23.74 23.99
N VAL A 836 17.85 23.05 24.97
CA VAL A 836 17.81 23.49 26.38
C VAL A 836 19.20 23.53 26.99
N LEU A 837 20.05 22.52 26.73
CA LEU A 837 21.44 22.47 27.17
C LEU A 837 22.28 23.57 26.51
N TYR A 838 22.06 23.85 25.22
CA TYR A 838 22.70 24.95 24.50
C TYR A 838 22.31 26.30 25.08
N LEU A 839 21.02 26.51 25.38
CA LEU A 839 20.51 27.72 26.03
C LEU A 839 21.02 27.86 27.47
N ASN A 840 21.12 26.77 28.24
CA ASN A 840 21.72 26.76 29.58
C ASN A 840 23.24 27.00 29.55
N LYS A 841 23.96 26.47 28.55
CA LYS A 841 25.39 26.71 28.33
C LYS A 841 25.65 28.16 27.92
N ARG A 842 24.76 28.75 27.11
CA ARG A 842 24.76 30.18 26.76
C ARG A 842 24.44 31.07 27.97
N LYS A 843 23.59 30.61 28.89
CA LYS A 843 23.24 31.30 30.15
C LYS A 843 24.35 31.21 31.20
N ARG A 844 25.10 30.10 31.26
CA ARG A 844 26.28 29.91 32.14
C ARG A 844 27.53 30.65 31.65
N ARG A 845 27.70 30.85 30.34
CA ARG A 845 28.78 31.69 29.77
C ARG A 845 28.68 33.19 30.10
N GLY A 846 27.59 33.63 30.72
CA GLY A 846 27.39 35.03 31.13
C GLY A 846 27.85 35.38 32.55
N ARG A 847 28.44 34.45 33.31
CA ARG A 847 28.91 34.70 34.69
C ARG A 847 30.15 33.87 35.03
N GLY A 848 31.32 34.49 34.88
CA GLY A 848 32.58 34.22 35.61
C GLY A 848 33.30 32.88 35.37
N GLY A 849 34.55 32.93 34.92
CA GLY A 849 35.51 31.83 35.05
C GLY A 849 36.32 31.52 33.78
N ASP A 850 37.29 32.39 33.49
CA ASP A 850 38.47 32.05 32.70
C ASP A 850 39.29 30.98 33.46
N GLU A 851 39.61 29.82 32.84
CA GLU A 851 40.98 29.26 32.77
C GLU A 851 41.08 27.86 32.13
N GLU A 852 40.10 26.96 32.22
CA GLU A 852 40.31 25.56 31.78
C GLU A 852 40.07 25.25 30.28
N SER A 853 39.43 26.14 29.51
CA SER A 853 39.16 25.88 28.08
C SER A 853 40.31 26.27 27.13
N LYS A 854 41.44 26.75 27.67
CA LYS A 854 42.61 27.20 26.90
C LYS A 854 43.59 26.09 26.51
N VAL A 855 43.45 24.87 27.03
CA VAL A 855 44.47 23.81 26.86
C VAL A 855 44.24 22.92 25.63
N LEU A 856 42.99 22.68 25.21
CA LEU A 856 42.71 21.75 24.10
C LEU A 856 42.64 22.42 22.71
N GLY A 857 42.34 23.72 22.65
CA GLY A 857 42.18 24.47 21.38
C GLY A 857 43.47 25.12 20.86
N THR A 858 44.55 25.10 21.63
CA THR A 858 45.85 25.72 21.30
C THR A 858 46.84 24.74 20.67
N GLN A 859 46.71 23.43 20.89
CA GLN A 859 47.63 22.43 20.32
C GLN A 859 47.34 22.08 18.84
N LEU A 860 46.11 22.27 18.35
CA LEU A 860 45.74 21.92 16.97
C LEU A 860 46.02 23.02 15.93
N ARG A 861 46.37 24.26 16.35
CA ARG A 861 46.55 25.41 15.44
C ARG A 861 47.97 25.58 14.87
N TRP A 862 48.91 24.71 15.23
CA TRP A 862 50.33 24.85 14.88
C TRP A 862 50.87 23.76 13.94
N LEU A 863 50.00 22.96 13.31
CA LEU A 863 50.41 22.00 12.30
C LEU A 863 50.78 22.72 10.98
N PRO A 864 51.92 22.40 10.34
CA PRO A 864 52.31 22.97 9.05
C PRO A 864 51.26 22.69 7.97
N GLY A 865 50.89 23.71 7.18
CA GLY A 865 50.00 23.55 6.01
C GLY A 865 48.50 23.78 6.24
N MET A 866 48.05 24.03 7.47
CA MET A 866 46.63 24.33 7.74
C MET A 866 46.26 25.80 7.42
N PRO A 867 45.08 26.07 6.81
CA PRO A 867 44.62 27.43 6.53
C PRO A 867 44.50 28.27 7.80
N ARG A 868 45.13 29.45 7.82
CA ARG A 868 45.07 30.37 8.96
C ARG A 868 43.87 31.30 8.82
N GLU A 869 43.01 31.28 9.83
CA GLU A 869 41.87 32.19 9.90
C GLU A 869 42.32 33.52 10.53
N PHE A 870 42.21 34.62 9.78
CA PHE A 870 42.55 35.97 10.25
C PHE A 870 41.30 36.78 10.53
N LYS A 871 41.30 37.54 11.63
CA LYS A 871 40.21 38.47 11.90
C LYS A 871 40.24 39.59 10.85
N TYR A 872 39.07 39.99 10.37
CA TYR A 872 38.91 41.04 9.36
C TYR A 872 39.67 42.33 9.67
N LYS A 873 39.75 42.72 10.95
CA LYS A 873 40.52 43.90 11.38
C LYS A 873 42.03 43.78 11.16
N ASP A 874 42.58 42.57 11.28
CA ASP A 874 44.01 42.30 11.13
C ASP A 874 44.36 42.23 9.64
N LEU A 875 43.47 41.66 8.82
CA LEU A 875 43.56 41.74 7.35
C LEU A 875 43.48 43.18 6.87
N LYS A 876 42.51 43.96 7.37
CA LYS A 876 42.33 45.38 7.05
C LYS A 876 43.56 46.20 7.45
N LYS A 877 44.28 45.84 8.51
CA LYS A 877 45.55 46.49 8.87
C LYS A 877 46.71 46.04 7.97
N ALA A 878 46.80 44.74 7.68
CA ALA A 878 47.85 44.15 6.87
C ALA A 878 47.80 44.56 5.39
N THR A 879 46.60 44.83 4.85
CA THR A 879 46.36 45.25 3.47
C THR A 879 46.22 46.77 3.32
N ASN A 880 46.59 47.54 4.35
CA ASN A 880 46.40 48.98 4.43
C ASN A 880 44.98 49.41 4.00
N ASN A 881 43.98 48.86 4.68
CA ASN A 881 42.57 49.12 4.45
C ASN A 881 42.03 48.62 3.09
N PHE A 882 42.64 47.57 2.52
CA PHE A 882 42.36 47.06 1.16
C PHE A 882 42.59 48.12 0.07
N HIS A 883 43.65 48.90 0.22
CA HIS A 883 44.03 49.93 -0.75
C HIS A 883 44.40 49.32 -2.11
N GLU A 884 44.05 49.98 -3.22
CA GLU A 884 44.32 49.47 -4.59
C GLU A 884 45.79 49.17 -4.85
N SER A 885 46.70 49.92 -4.24
CA SER A 885 48.15 49.67 -4.36
C SER A 885 48.60 48.32 -3.77
N MET A 886 47.74 47.67 -3.00
CA MET A 886 47.97 46.34 -2.44
C MET A 886 47.21 45.25 -3.22
N MET A 887 46.43 45.61 -4.24
CA MET A 887 45.69 44.65 -5.06
C MET A 887 46.65 43.90 -5.99
N LEU A 888 46.51 42.59 -6.04
CA LEU A 888 47.30 41.70 -6.90
C LEU A 888 46.54 41.29 -8.17
N GLY A 889 45.21 41.35 -8.16
CA GLY A 889 44.36 41.07 -9.32
C GLY A 889 42.89 40.89 -8.96
N GLN A 890 42.01 40.94 -9.96
CA GLN A 890 40.56 40.78 -9.81
C GLN A 890 40.03 39.76 -10.84
N GLY A 891 39.27 38.78 -10.37
CA GLY A 891 38.61 37.76 -11.20
C GLY A 891 37.10 37.69 -10.92
N GLY A 892 36.38 36.79 -11.61
CA GLY A 892 34.91 36.68 -11.58
C GLY A 892 34.29 36.39 -10.21
N PHE A 893 35.09 36.03 -9.20
CA PHE A 893 34.65 35.72 -7.84
C PHE A 893 35.27 36.64 -6.76
N GLY A 894 36.05 37.66 -7.14
CA GLY A 894 36.57 38.65 -6.18
C GLY A 894 37.93 39.24 -6.50
N VAL A 895 38.45 40.02 -5.53
CA VAL A 895 39.70 40.78 -5.63
C VAL A 895 40.73 40.23 -4.63
N VAL A 896 41.96 40.02 -5.08
CA VAL A 896 43.06 39.52 -4.25
C VAL A 896 43.95 40.69 -3.82
N TYR A 897 44.28 40.77 -2.53
CA TYR A 897 45.17 41.80 -1.97
C TYR A 897 46.40 41.17 -1.29
N LYS A 898 47.56 41.78 -1.49
CA LYS A 898 48.79 41.54 -0.72
C LYS A 898 48.64 42.17 0.66
N GLY A 899 49.05 41.47 1.72
CA GLY A 899 49.11 42.02 3.08
C GLY A 899 50.34 41.55 3.83
N ILE A 900 50.88 42.40 4.72
CA ILE A 900 52.05 42.09 5.56
C ILE A 900 51.61 42.00 7.02
N LEU A 901 51.81 40.84 7.66
CA LEU A 901 51.55 40.60 9.08
C LEU A 901 52.86 40.76 9.86
N GLN A 902 52.89 41.61 10.89
CA GLN A 902 54.03 41.70 11.81
C GLN A 902 53.91 40.60 12.88
N ASP A 903 54.73 39.57 12.81
CA ASP A 903 54.70 38.44 13.75
C ASP A 903 55.32 38.77 15.12
N ARG A 904 54.74 38.17 16.16
CA ARG A 904 55.20 38.23 17.56
C ARG A 904 56.26 37.14 17.82
N ILE A 905 57.23 37.51 18.65
CA ILE A 905 58.39 36.74 19.16
C ILE A 905 58.01 35.31 19.58
N ILE A 906 58.77 34.34 19.06
CA ILE A 906 58.78 32.91 19.38
C ILE A 906 59.71 32.68 20.59
N ASN A 907 59.26 31.95 21.61
CA ASN A 907 60.17 31.27 22.54
C ASN A 907 59.89 29.76 22.50
N LEU A 908 60.89 29.01 22.03
CA LEU A 908 61.00 27.56 22.12
C LEU A 908 61.33 27.15 23.56
N VAL A 909 60.76 26.03 24.03
CA VAL A 909 61.44 25.12 24.95
C VAL A 909 61.26 23.70 24.43
N LEU A 910 62.39 23.04 24.21
CA LEU A 910 62.53 21.63 23.84
C LEU A 910 62.25 20.72 25.04
N LYS A 911 61.47 19.66 24.83
CA LYS A 911 61.96 18.28 24.98
C LYS A 911 61.14 17.34 24.11
#